data_AF-A0A0C3PWN5-F1
#
_entry.id   AF-A0A0C3PWN5-F1
#
_cell.length_a   1.000
_cell.length_b   1.000
_cell.length_c   1.000
_cell.angle_alpha   90.00
_cell.angle_beta   90.00
_cell.angle_gamma   90.00
#
_symmetry.space_group_name_H-M   'P 1'
#
loop_
_entity.id
_entity.type
_entity.pdbx_description
1 polymer ?
#
loop_
_entity_poly.entity_id
_entity_poly.type
_entity_poly.pdbx_seq_one_letter_code
_entity_poly.pdbx_strand_id
1 'polypeptide(L)'
;MPLVKCQYCSRKVEERTLMRHYSQTGCLQQAMASSPSRTKCPRRRHPRHLSLAHPPSESQPETNTHAPSPPSELEETTPSAGERLPSHSESTPGPRVRYPRVCLEEVPDEGDFPVHHHVTDVHPTAGHTLPGIFETTWERWRAKEEKQGTPPWGEFQSLEDWTFARFLMKSGLSQEKIDELLHLEVISNRTRPPFRNKYEFFKKIDALPRGPGFTCETVSIIGDVLDANGARLKEKVELWLRDPVECVRDLMGKVTLRNAMNYRPMKVYTGEDRKTRIFEEMWTGEWWWDIQDKLPKGATVAPIILASDKTQLSTFGGDKTAYPVYLTIGNIAKHVRRQPSQRATVLLGYLPVPLKNYEVFHACMARLLQPMIRAGKKGVPITCSDSRKRLVFPLLAAYCTDHPEQCLVACSPENRCPKGTIAREDCGGLRTCWGRAPEVTLAALQEVVDAKTTTERREVGGHSGDILHQLHKGVFHTHLVAWCDKLMAPGELDHRFMSMASHPDLRHFSKGITTIKQWTGKEQRAMERVFVGVVAGGVNDDRVIVAARSLLDFIYLAQVPCHTSETVTQMTDCLKDFHKNKAVFSENGVRGDFNIPKLHSLVHYADSIVACGAADGYNTEYPERLHIEYAKLGYHASNKREYQKQMVTWLERQEAVDIFDSYVTWATLLPTSALSNLHRLEALDHLEDSDQEIEDPKFIATGSSAEGKSSTYRHTSIRIAKRAPLLDIPIPVIQQHFGAPDLVSCLNIYILRLRASHPSLRVFPISPVDALNVYKRATLVVPPSALGIPFWEDRIRATPAKVEKVLPRLGMRPFFDTVLVKTPARSRYRYRVARVRVIFELPVYVATLDPQPTLAYVEWFTEFKATHHPSRMFEVSKVWRQDANLHQFSSLLRSGELPTLLKMANGQSCTEFY
;
A
#
# COMPACT_ATOMS: atom_id res chain seq x y z
N MET A 1 -49.80 -12.50 13.46
CA MET A 1 -48.28 -12.41 13.51
C MET A 1 -47.77 -13.03 14.83
N PRO A 2 -46.66 -14.03 14.78
CA PRO A 2 -46.63 -14.82 16.02
C PRO A 2 -45.87 -14.08 17.14
N LEU A 3 -46.53 -13.86 18.27
CA LEU A 3 -45.94 -13.27 19.49
C LEU A 3 -45.09 -14.32 20.24
N VAL A 4 -43.79 -13.90 20.52
CA VAL A 4 -42.84 -14.81 21.20
C VAL A 4 -42.64 -14.31 22.64
N LYS A 5 -42.67 -15.23 23.56
CA LYS A 5 -42.54 -14.90 25.00
C LYS A 5 -41.07 -14.64 25.37
N CYS A 6 -40.83 -13.43 25.94
CA CYS A 6 -39.46 -13.03 26.32
C CYS A 6 -38.97 -13.89 27.49
N GLN A 7 -37.79 -14.43 27.42
CA GLN A 7 -37.31 -15.44 28.41
C GLN A 7 -36.80 -14.76 29.69
N TYR A 8 -36.72 -13.40 29.70
CA TYR A 8 -36.19 -12.75 30.92
C TYR A 8 -37.32 -12.06 31.68
N CYS A 9 -38.43 -11.63 30.93
CA CYS A 9 -39.51 -10.97 31.70
C CYS A 9 -40.86 -11.61 31.42
N SER A 10 -40.86 -12.63 30.45
CA SER A 10 -41.98 -13.53 30.14
C SER A 10 -43.15 -12.77 29.51
N ARG A 11 -42.90 -11.47 28.93
CA ARG A 11 -43.93 -10.73 28.17
C ARG A 11 -43.94 -11.14 26.70
N LYS A 12 -45.20 -11.20 26.17
CA LYS A 12 -45.31 -11.65 24.75
C LYS A 12 -45.06 -10.46 23.82
N VAL A 13 -43.95 -10.60 23.03
CA VAL A 13 -43.57 -9.45 22.18
C VAL A 13 -43.44 -9.94 20.73
N GLU A 14 -43.73 -8.95 19.90
CA GLU A 14 -43.63 -9.29 18.45
C GLU A 14 -42.18 -9.63 18.08
N GLU A 15 -41.93 -10.70 17.33
CA GLU A 15 -40.59 -11.25 17.01
C GLU A 15 -39.68 -10.17 16.39
N ARG A 16 -40.23 -9.14 15.74
CA ARG A 16 -39.35 -8.16 15.05
C ARG A 16 -38.89 -7.06 16.02
N THR A 17 -39.57 -7.09 17.25
CA THR A 17 -39.11 -6.04 18.19
C THR A 17 -38.47 -6.68 19.43
N LEU A 18 -38.08 -8.01 19.24
CA LEU A 18 -37.59 -8.82 20.37
C LEU A 18 -36.20 -8.35 20.79
N MET A 19 -35.41 -7.86 19.83
CA MET A 19 -34.03 -7.44 20.20
C MET A 19 -34.04 -6.06 20.86
N ARG A 20 -35.02 -5.26 20.49
CA ARG A 20 -35.18 -3.95 21.16
C ARG A 20 -35.78 -4.13 22.57
N HIS A 21 -36.71 -5.18 22.70
CA HIS A 21 -37.30 -5.51 24.01
C HIS A 21 -36.25 -6.05 24.98
N TYR A 22 -35.04 -6.71 24.46
CA TYR A 22 -33.97 -7.24 25.35
C TYR A 22 -33.07 -6.10 25.84
N SER A 23 -33.25 -4.99 25.23
CA SER A 23 -32.31 -3.90 25.57
C SER A 23 -32.96 -2.92 26.55
N GLN A 24 -34.24 -3.27 26.90
CA GLN A 24 -34.91 -2.40 27.89
C GLN A 24 -34.47 -2.77 29.30
N THR A 25 -34.26 -1.76 30.15
CA THR A 25 -33.53 -1.72 31.44
C THR A 25 -34.02 -2.85 32.37
N GLY A 26 -35.28 -3.36 32.13
CA GLY A 26 -35.87 -4.38 33.03
C GLY A 26 -35.44 -5.80 32.63
N CYS A 27 -35.19 -6.09 31.30
CA CYS A 27 -34.78 -7.43 30.79
C CYS A 27 -33.25 -7.56 30.79
N LEU A 28 -32.59 -6.51 30.77
CA LEU A 28 -31.10 -6.47 30.77
C LEU A 28 -30.58 -6.67 32.20
N GLN A 29 -31.39 -6.22 33.15
CA GLN A 29 -30.98 -6.40 34.56
C GLN A 29 -31.18 -7.85 35.01
N GLN A 30 -32.20 -8.48 34.41
CA GLN A 30 -32.50 -9.90 34.75
C GLN A 30 -31.56 -10.85 33.98
N ALA A 31 -31.06 -10.38 32.85
CA ALA A 31 -30.09 -11.16 32.06
C ALA A 31 -28.69 -11.07 32.69
N MET A 32 -28.48 -10.00 33.38
CA MET A 32 -27.16 -9.80 34.04
C MET A 32 -27.14 -10.49 35.40
N ALA A 33 -28.41 -10.73 35.99
CA ALA A 33 -28.50 -11.45 37.28
C ALA A 33 -28.43 -12.97 37.06
N SER A 34 -28.56 -13.44 35.77
CA SER A 34 -28.60 -14.89 35.45
C SER A 34 -27.25 -15.34 34.87
N SER A 35 -26.10 -14.42 35.12
CA SER A 35 -24.80 -14.93 34.64
C SER A 35 -23.93 -15.32 35.84
N PRO A 36 -23.46 -16.60 36.09
CA PRO A 36 -22.69 -16.89 37.32
C PRO A 36 -21.23 -16.45 37.20
N SER A 37 -20.65 -15.47 38.16
CA SER A 37 -19.38 -14.98 38.73
C SER A 37 -18.46 -16.15 39.12
N ARG A 38 -17.28 -16.35 38.47
CA ARG A 38 -15.92 -16.88 38.68
C ARG A 38 -15.44 -16.64 40.11
N THR A 39 -15.32 -17.72 41.01
CA THR A 39 -14.09 -18.03 41.78
C THR A 39 -14.29 -19.34 42.54
N LYS A 40 -13.30 -20.27 42.44
CA LYS A 40 -12.28 -21.08 43.12
C LYS A 40 -12.93 -22.19 43.95
N CYS A 41 -12.69 -23.41 43.67
CA CYS A 41 -11.88 -24.45 44.35
C CYS A 41 -12.69 -25.75 44.41
N PRO A 42 -12.19 -27.02 44.68
CA PRO A 42 -11.56 -28.32 44.93
C PRO A 42 -12.57 -29.48 44.82
N ARG A 43 -12.05 -30.53 44.21
CA ARG A 43 -12.01 -32.00 44.40
C ARG A 43 -13.15 -32.48 45.29
N ARG A 44 -14.00 -33.37 44.82
CA ARG A 44 -14.39 -34.79 45.00
C ARG A 44 -15.70 -34.86 45.78
N ARG A 45 -16.69 -35.59 45.21
CA ARG A 45 -17.30 -36.83 45.75
C ARG A 45 -18.66 -37.04 45.08
N HIS A 46 -18.66 -37.87 44.06
CA HIS A 46 -19.82 -38.63 43.56
C HIS A 46 -20.43 -39.53 44.65
N PRO A 47 -21.79 -39.46 44.83
CA PRO A 47 -22.61 -40.45 45.52
C PRO A 47 -23.16 -41.51 44.56
N ARG A 48 -22.89 -42.83 44.95
CA ARG A 48 -23.59 -44.09 45.33
C ARG A 48 -25.03 -44.11 44.83
N HIS A 49 -25.38 -45.00 43.86
CA HIS A 49 -26.17 -46.25 43.85
C HIS A 49 -27.29 -46.14 42.81
N LEU A 50 -27.21 -46.91 41.72
CA LEU A 50 -28.25 -47.90 41.36
C LEU A 50 -27.73 -48.78 40.21
N SER A 51 -27.33 -50.01 40.54
CA SER A 51 -27.43 -51.46 40.31
C SER A 51 -28.24 -51.79 39.05
N LEU A 52 -27.55 -52.40 38.03
CA LEU A 52 -28.06 -53.65 37.40
C LEU A 52 -26.90 -54.33 36.67
N ALA A 53 -26.30 -55.44 37.27
CA ALA A 53 -26.27 -56.90 37.02
C ALA A 53 -25.14 -57.24 36.02
N HIS A 54 -24.04 -57.86 36.51
CA HIS A 54 -22.97 -58.79 36.07
C HIS A 54 -23.53 -60.00 35.33
N PRO A 55 -22.50 -60.85 34.65
CA PRO A 55 -21.11 -61.26 34.85
C PRO A 55 -20.43 -61.71 33.55
N PRO A 56 -19.02 -62.34 33.66
CA PRO A 56 -17.57 -62.12 33.85
C PRO A 56 -16.74 -62.97 32.87
N SER A 57 -15.47 -62.28 32.56
CA SER A 57 -14.31 -63.21 32.69
C SER A 57 -13.04 -62.48 32.27
N GLU A 58 -12.01 -62.31 33.25
CA GLU A 58 -10.76 -62.96 33.70
C GLU A 58 -9.54 -62.26 33.09
N SER A 59 -8.65 -61.66 34.03
CA SER A 59 -7.39 -62.07 34.66
C SER A 59 -6.27 -61.08 34.28
N GLN A 60 -5.75 -60.28 35.31
CA GLN A 60 -4.61 -59.95 36.18
C GLN A 60 -3.38 -59.55 35.33
N PRO A 61 -2.32 -58.87 36.08
CA PRO A 61 -1.62 -57.64 36.47
C PRO A 61 -0.10 -57.84 36.59
N GLU A 62 0.65 -56.67 36.52
CA GLU A 62 1.66 -56.34 37.56
C GLU A 62 2.78 -55.51 36.94
N THR A 63 3.14 -54.30 37.68
CA THR A 63 4.03 -53.90 38.78
C THR A 63 4.96 -52.77 38.31
N ASN A 64 4.96 -51.61 39.09
CA ASN A 64 5.57 -50.87 40.22
C ASN A 64 6.96 -50.33 39.84
N THR A 65 7.28 -48.97 40.08
CA THR A 65 7.74 -48.10 41.18
C THR A 65 9.15 -47.57 40.89
N HIS A 66 9.37 -46.20 41.00
CA HIS A 66 10.02 -45.46 42.11
C HIS A 66 10.93 -44.37 41.54
N ALA A 67 10.65 -43.14 41.77
CA ALA A 67 11.46 -41.95 42.12
C ALA A 67 12.05 -42.09 43.52
N PRO A 68 12.95 -41.09 43.90
CA PRO A 68 13.03 -39.62 44.02
C PRO A 68 14.47 -39.15 44.25
N SER A 69 14.89 -37.98 43.66
CA SER A 69 15.80 -36.82 43.76
C SER A 69 16.33 -36.64 45.19
N PRO A 70 17.35 -35.55 45.40
CA PRO A 70 18.64 -34.86 45.24
C PRO A 70 19.25 -34.45 46.58
N PRO A 71 20.35 -33.66 46.62
CA PRO A 71 20.73 -32.29 46.23
C PRO A 71 22.23 -32.02 46.42
N SER A 72 22.83 -30.99 45.62
CA SER A 72 23.37 -29.64 45.93
C SER A 72 24.91 -29.67 45.90
N GLU A 73 25.58 -28.71 45.10
CA GLU A 73 26.34 -27.46 45.29
C GLU A 73 27.85 -27.73 45.20
N LEU A 74 28.59 -27.04 44.27
CA LEU A 74 29.48 -25.86 44.26
C LEU A 74 30.94 -26.30 44.25
N GLU A 75 31.69 -25.99 43.20
CA GLU A 75 32.73 -24.97 42.94
C GLU A 75 34.12 -25.60 43.04
N GLU A 76 34.95 -25.46 41.99
CA GLU A 76 36.17 -24.62 41.89
C GLU A 76 37.32 -25.44 41.29
N THR A 77 37.85 -24.98 40.11
CA THR A 77 39.11 -24.25 39.85
C THR A 77 40.05 -25.15 39.03
N THR A 78 40.23 -24.78 37.76
CA THR A 78 41.31 -24.60 36.77
C THR A 78 42.69 -24.80 37.41
N PRO A 79 43.81 -24.90 36.57
CA PRO A 79 44.38 -24.74 35.22
C PRO A 79 45.78 -25.35 35.11
N SER A 80 46.10 -25.76 33.90
CA SER A 80 47.34 -25.28 33.24
C SER A 80 47.95 -26.41 32.40
N ALA A 81 48.10 -26.12 31.11
CA ALA A 81 49.16 -25.68 30.17
C ALA A 81 49.99 -26.88 29.71
N GLY A 82 49.98 -27.16 28.42
CA GLY A 82 51.28 -27.18 27.69
C GLY A 82 51.15 -28.03 26.43
N GLU A 83 51.15 -27.37 25.27
CA GLU A 83 52.15 -27.20 24.20
C GLU A 83 52.21 -28.43 23.29
N ARG A 84 51.90 -28.27 21.97
CA ARG A 84 52.91 -28.46 20.90
C ARG A 84 52.25 -29.15 19.70
N LEU A 85 51.94 -28.38 18.69
CA LEU A 85 52.01 -28.74 17.25
C LEU A 85 53.43 -29.14 16.86
N PRO A 86 53.58 -29.95 15.76
CA PRO A 86 53.19 -29.94 14.35
C PRO A 86 53.66 -31.18 13.60
N SER A 87 52.88 -31.72 12.67
CA SER A 87 53.42 -31.88 11.29
C SER A 87 52.68 -33.02 10.59
N HIS A 88 52.11 -32.68 9.43
CA HIS A 88 51.97 -32.86 7.98
C HIS A 88 52.36 -34.28 7.55
N SER A 89 51.33 -35.04 6.98
CA SER A 89 51.63 -35.87 5.78
C SER A 89 50.34 -36.14 5.01
N GLU A 90 50.20 -35.48 3.84
CA GLU A 90 49.99 -35.56 2.37
C GLU A 90 49.80 -37.01 1.91
N SER A 91 48.54 -37.33 1.27
CA SER A 91 48.49 -37.81 -0.13
C SER A 91 47.04 -38.15 -0.51
N THR A 92 46.41 -37.36 -1.51
CA THR A 92 45.91 -37.10 -2.87
C THR A 92 44.63 -37.91 -3.13
N PRO A 93 43.79 -37.39 -4.31
CA PRO A 93 42.75 -36.51 -4.87
C PRO A 93 41.75 -37.30 -5.74
N GLY A 94 40.49 -37.02 -5.33
CA GLY A 94 39.49 -37.42 -6.35
C GLY A 94 38.52 -36.28 -6.64
N PRO A 95 38.01 -36.05 -7.94
CA PRO A 95 37.83 -35.21 -9.13
C PRO A 95 36.99 -33.96 -8.83
N ARG A 96 37.56 -32.80 -9.03
CA ARG A 96 37.34 -31.44 -9.56
C ARG A 96 35.97 -31.31 -10.23
N VAL A 97 35.03 -30.72 -9.40
CA VAL A 97 33.91 -30.01 -10.08
C VAL A 97 34.12 -28.50 -9.89
N ARG A 98 34.78 -27.86 -10.81
CA ARG A 98 34.93 -26.52 -11.41
C ARG A 98 33.63 -25.72 -11.31
N TYR A 99 33.49 -24.97 -10.29
CA TYR A 99 32.73 -23.71 -10.38
C TYR A 99 33.58 -22.62 -11.05
N PRO A 100 33.23 -22.01 -12.23
CA PRO A 100 33.92 -20.86 -12.84
C PRO A 100 34.18 -19.75 -11.80
N ARG A 101 35.41 -19.64 -11.32
CA ARG A 101 36.34 -18.51 -11.06
C ARG A 101 35.88 -17.24 -11.76
N VAL A 102 35.22 -16.38 -11.02
CA VAL A 102 35.39 -14.97 -11.49
C VAL A 102 36.48 -14.30 -10.64
N CYS A 103 37.77 -14.22 -11.09
CA CYS A 103 38.84 -13.21 -11.04
C CYS A 103 38.27 -11.80 -10.79
N LEU A 104 38.21 -11.43 -9.59
CA LEU A 104 38.06 -9.99 -9.26
C LEU A 104 39.27 -9.20 -9.80
N GLU A 105 39.31 -9.02 -11.11
CA GLU A 105 40.06 -7.79 -11.48
C GLU A 105 39.64 -6.63 -10.58
N GLU A 106 40.49 -6.28 -9.53
CA GLU A 106 40.66 -4.92 -8.97
C GLU A 106 40.42 -3.84 -10.03
N VAL A 107 39.13 -3.39 -10.17
CA VAL A 107 38.92 -2.12 -10.89
C VAL A 107 38.90 -0.98 -9.85
N PRO A 108 39.96 -0.04 -9.80
CA PRO A 108 40.00 1.29 -9.17
C PRO A 108 38.64 2.00 -9.26
N ASP A 109 37.92 2.05 -8.04
CA ASP A 109 37.16 3.19 -7.47
C ASP A 109 37.22 4.42 -8.38
N GLU A 110 36.49 4.28 -9.48
CA GLU A 110 35.93 5.52 -10.07
C GLU A 110 34.77 5.16 -10.99
N GLY A 111 33.56 4.83 -10.45
CA GLY A 111 32.54 4.79 -11.55
C GLY A 111 31.19 5.29 -11.05
N ASP A 112 30.84 6.59 -10.97
CA ASP A 112 29.55 7.17 -11.43
C ASP A 112 28.42 6.13 -11.40
N PHE A 113 27.74 5.73 -10.29
CA PHE A 113 26.43 5.06 -10.38
C PHE A 113 25.65 5.53 -11.62
N PRO A 114 25.36 4.67 -12.65
CA PRO A 114 24.84 5.02 -13.99
C PRO A 114 23.53 5.82 -13.88
N VAL A 115 23.40 7.13 -13.97
CA VAL A 115 22.23 7.68 -14.69
C VAL A 115 21.62 6.61 -15.60
N HIS A 116 20.83 5.64 -15.03
CA HIS A 116 20.29 4.57 -15.92
C HIS A 116 20.06 5.11 -17.34
N HIS A 117 21.05 5.31 -18.15
CA HIS A 117 20.74 5.50 -19.58
C HIS A 117 19.80 4.40 -20.08
N HIS A 118 18.48 4.72 -20.02
CA HIS A 118 17.52 3.78 -20.62
C HIS A 118 17.49 3.95 -22.14
N VAL A 119 17.57 2.76 -22.65
CA VAL A 119 17.34 2.77 -24.12
C VAL A 119 15.86 2.48 -24.39
N THR A 120 15.34 3.43 -25.21
CA THR A 120 13.89 3.28 -25.47
C THR A 120 13.67 3.11 -26.98
N ASP A 121 12.95 2.06 -27.23
CA ASP A 121 12.44 1.90 -28.61
C ASP A 121 10.97 2.30 -28.68
N VAL A 122 10.76 3.27 -29.62
CA VAL A 122 9.35 3.71 -29.78
C VAL A 122 8.76 3.03 -31.03
N HIS A 123 7.57 2.68 -30.90
CA HIS A 123 6.95 2.01 -32.05
C HIS A 123 6.99 2.90 -33.30
N PRO A 124 7.32 2.37 -34.49
CA PRO A 124 7.63 3.18 -35.69
C PRO A 124 6.37 3.75 -36.33
N THR A 125 5.19 3.14 -36.11
CA THR A 125 4.02 3.59 -36.91
C THR A 125 2.96 4.20 -35.98
N ALA A 126 3.30 4.37 -34.74
CA ALA A 126 2.23 4.77 -33.80
C ALA A 126 2.28 6.31 -33.62
N GLY A 127 1.02 6.85 -33.46
CA GLY A 127 0.90 8.18 -32.82
C GLY A 127 1.16 9.30 -33.84
N HIS A 128 0.98 9.02 -35.19
CA HIS A 128 1.15 10.12 -36.16
C HIS A 128 0.07 11.19 -35.96
N THR A 129 0.55 12.40 -36.23
CA THR A 129 -0.42 13.51 -36.04
C THR A 129 -1.00 13.91 -37.40
N LEU A 130 -2.31 14.20 -37.35
CA LEU A 130 -2.90 14.74 -38.58
C LEU A 130 -2.37 16.16 -38.85
N PRO A 131 -2.19 16.58 -40.18
CA PRO A 131 -1.60 17.87 -40.51
C PRO A 131 -2.40 19.04 -39.90
N GLY A 132 -1.56 20.02 -39.24
CA GLY A 132 -2.21 21.26 -38.72
C GLY A 132 -2.08 21.32 -37.19
N ILE A 133 -2.16 22.51 -36.70
CA ILE A 133 -2.27 22.73 -35.24
C ILE A 133 -3.72 23.07 -34.91
N PHE A 134 -4.12 22.27 -33.92
CA PHE A 134 -5.56 22.43 -33.62
C PHE A 134 -5.71 23.05 -32.22
N GLU A 135 -6.69 23.94 -32.21
CA GLU A 135 -6.92 24.61 -30.91
C GLU A 135 -7.59 23.65 -29.91
N THR A 136 -6.93 23.66 -28.69
CA THR A 136 -7.59 22.86 -27.64
C THR A 136 -8.88 23.55 -27.18
N THR A 137 -9.61 22.77 -26.34
CA THR A 137 -10.88 23.34 -25.82
C THR A 137 -10.63 24.65 -25.07
N TRP A 138 -9.58 24.62 -24.28
CA TRP A 138 -9.32 25.84 -23.48
C TRP A 138 -8.88 27.00 -24.40
N GLU A 139 -8.09 26.71 -25.41
CA GLU A 139 -7.67 27.77 -26.35
C GLU A 139 -8.87 28.31 -27.13
N ARG A 140 -9.78 27.44 -27.40
CA ARG A 140 -10.99 27.93 -28.09
C ARG A 140 -11.81 28.82 -27.14
N TRP A 141 -11.87 28.38 -25.90
CA TRP A 141 -12.60 29.23 -24.94
C TRP A 141 -11.94 30.61 -24.82
N ARG A 142 -10.65 30.56 -24.73
CA ARG A 142 -9.94 31.84 -24.58
C ARG A 142 -10.10 32.72 -25.82
N ALA A 143 -10.03 32.11 -26.93
CA ALA A 143 -10.18 32.91 -28.16
C ALA A 143 -11.58 33.54 -28.23
N LYS A 144 -12.60 32.73 -27.79
CA LYS A 144 -13.98 33.27 -27.78
C LYS A 144 -14.10 34.43 -26.76
N GLU A 145 -13.45 34.27 -25.64
CA GLU A 145 -13.50 35.34 -24.62
C GLU A 145 -12.79 36.61 -25.10
N GLU A 146 -11.66 36.40 -25.80
CA GLU A 146 -10.93 37.58 -26.32
C GLU A 146 -11.73 38.31 -27.39
N LYS A 147 -12.51 37.51 -28.15
CA LYS A 147 -13.33 38.14 -29.20
C LYS A 147 -14.50 38.90 -28.58
N GLN A 148 -14.98 38.43 -27.44
CA GLN A 148 -16.14 39.06 -26.79
C GLN A 148 -15.68 40.09 -25.75
N GLY A 149 -14.37 40.19 -25.59
CA GLY A 149 -13.80 41.16 -24.62
C GLY A 149 -14.11 40.77 -23.17
N THR A 150 -14.36 39.46 -22.86
CA THR A 150 -14.65 39.02 -21.48
C THR A 150 -13.39 38.42 -20.83
N PRO A 151 -13.16 38.73 -19.55
CA PRO A 151 -11.98 38.19 -18.84
C PRO A 151 -12.06 36.67 -18.67
N PRO A 152 -10.89 36.04 -18.28
CA PRO A 152 -10.84 34.58 -18.19
C PRO A 152 -11.76 34.05 -17.08
N TRP A 153 -12.20 34.89 -16.12
CA TRP A 153 -13.08 34.36 -15.04
C TRP A 153 -14.54 34.57 -15.41
N GLY A 154 -14.82 34.61 -16.68
CA GLY A 154 -16.17 34.49 -17.29
C GLY A 154 -17.11 35.56 -16.73
N GLU A 155 -18.38 35.06 -16.31
CA GLU A 155 -19.47 35.99 -15.89
C GLU A 155 -19.20 36.51 -14.47
N PHE A 156 -18.04 36.00 -13.95
CA PHE A 156 -17.73 36.55 -12.61
C PHE A 156 -16.97 37.87 -12.74
N GLN A 157 -17.34 38.88 -11.80
CA GLN A 157 -16.83 40.27 -11.92
C GLN A 157 -15.33 40.34 -11.65
N SER A 158 -14.79 39.38 -10.91
CA SER A 158 -13.34 39.40 -10.59
C SER A 158 -12.88 37.98 -10.20
N LEU A 159 -11.49 37.89 -10.18
CA LEU A 159 -10.92 36.61 -9.73
C LEU A 159 -11.32 36.31 -8.28
N GLU A 160 -11.49 37.30 -7.44
CA GLU A 160 -11.91 37.09 -6.04
C GLU A 160 -13.34 36.53 -5.97
N ASP A 161 -14.17 37.06 -6.92
CA ASP A 161 -15.54 36.53 -6.94
C ASP A 161 -15.56 35.04 -7.30
N TRP A 162 -14.74 34.74 -8.29
CA TRP A 162 -14.70 33.31 -8.67
C TRP A 162 -14.13 32.47 -7.51
N THR A 163 -13.12 33.01 -6.86
CA THR A 163 -12.54 32.22 -5.74
C THR A 163 -13.59 32.01 -4.65
N PHE A 164 -14.38 33.04 -4.40
CA PHE A 164 -15.46 32.90 -3.40
C PHE A 164 -16.48 31.84 -3.85
N ALA A 165 -16.91 31.90 -5.13
CA ALA A 165 -17.87 30.89 -5.63
C ALA A 165 -17.28 29.47 -5.54
N ARG A 166 -16.03 29.38 -5.91
CA ARG A 166 -15.38 28.06 -5.82
C ARG A 166 -15.37 27.56 -4.37
N PHE A 167 -15.05 28.45 -3.47
CA PHE A 167 -15.00 28.03 -2.06
C PHE A 167 -16.38 27.54 -1.60
N LEU A 168 -17.41 28.31 -2.00
CA LEU A 168 -18.75 27.88 -1.56
C LEU A 168 -19.10 26.49 -2.08
N MET A 169 -18.72 26.26 -3.29
CA MET A 169 -19.07 24.94 -3.88
C MET A 169 -18.24 23.82 -3.24
N LYS A 170 -16.97 24.14 -2.78
CA LYS A 170 -16.07 23.05 -2.32
C LYS A 170 -16.10 22.96 -0.80
N SER A 171 -16.91 23.81 -0.11
CA SER A 171 -16.84 23.92 1.36
C SER A 171 -17.68 22.82 2.01
N GLY A 172 -18.61 22.17 1.21
CA GLY A 172 -19.49 21.12 1.80
C GLY A 172 -20.72 21.75 2.47
N LEU A 173 -20.90 23.08 2.29
CA LEU A 173 -22.09 23.71 2.90
C LEU A 173 -23.36 23.26 2.17
N SER A 174 -24.46 23.15 3.07
CA SER A 174 -25.74 22.81 2.40
C SER A 174 -26.28 24.02 1.62
N GLN A 175 -27.16 23.64 0.67
CA GLN A 175 -27.72 24.75 -0.15
C GLN A 175 -28.40 25.80 0.74
N GLU A 176 -28.92 25.40 1.85
CA GLU A 176 -29.59 26.36 2.76
C GLU A 176 -28.56 27.24 3.48
N LYS A 177 -27.54 26.63 3.87
CA LYS A 177 -26.51 27.43 4.55
C LYS A 177 -25.85 28.42 3.59
N ILE A 178 -25.74 27.96 2.34
CA ILE A 178 -25.19 28.94 1.35
C ILE A 178 -26.15 30.12 1.22
N ASP A 179 -27.40 29.78 1.25
CA ASP A 179 -28.38 30.88 1.14
C ASP A 179 -28.32 31.78 2.38
N GLU A 180 -28.20 31.17 3.50
CA GLU A 180 -28.07 31.97 4.74
C GLU A 180 -26.81 32.85 4.73
N LEU A 181 -25.71 32.26 4.30
CA LEU A 181 -24.46 33.03 4.22
C LEU A 181 -24.61 34.23 3.28
N LEU A 182 -25.31 34.02 2.14
CA LEU A 182 -25.38 35.11 1.14
C LEU A 182 -26.32 36.22 1.63
N HIS A 183 -27.11 35.97 2.75
CA HIS A 183 -28.02 37.02 3.26
C HIS A 183 -27.39 37.75 4.44
N LEU A 184 -26.17 37.28 4.90
CA LEU A 184 -25.51 38.05 5.97
C LEU A 184 -25.18 39.47 5.50
N GLU A 185 -25.46 40.49 6.41
CA GLU A 185 -25.32 41.93 6.02
C GLU A 185 -23.91 42.23 5.49
N VAL A 186 -22.99 41.46 6.12
CA VAL A 186 -21.60 41.74 5.67
C VAL A 186 -21.42 41.27 4.22
N ILE A 187 -22.06 40.21 3.85
CA ILE A 187 -21.86 39.67 2.48
C ILE A 187 -22.77 40.41 1.50
N SER A 188 -24.04 40.66 1.92
CA SER A 188 -25.02 41.26 0.99
C SER A 188 -24.73 42.75 0.80
N ASN A 189 -24.13 43.42 1.88
CA ASN A 189 -24.00 44.90 1.74
C ASN A 189 -22.54 45.29 1.44
N ARG A 190 -21.62 44.52 2.02
CA ARG A 190 -20.22 45.00 1.86
C ARG A 190 -19.52 44.28 0.71
N THR A 191 -19.59 42.90 0.64
CA THR A 191 -18.82 42.13 -0.36
C THR A 191 -19.57 42.13 -1.71
N ARG A 192 -20.94 42.10 -1.69
CA ARG A 192 -21.86 42.15 -2.85
C ARG A 192 -21.37 41.27 -4.00
N PRO A 193 -21.36 39.93 -3.67
CA PRO A 193 -20.96 39.03 -4.76
C PRO A 193 -21.96 39.06 -5.92
N PRO A 194 -21.58 38.63 -7.10
CA PRO A 194 -22.42 38.69 -8.32
C PRO A 194 -23.64 37.76 -8.22
N PHE A 195 -23.91 37.10 -7.12
CA PHE A 195 -25.11 36.28 -6.88
C PHE A 195 -25.63 36.55 -5.47
N ARG A 196 -27.04 36.71 -5.42
CA ARG A 196 -27.61 37.21 -4.14
C ARG A 196 -28.24 36.07 -3.35
N ASN A 197 -28.57 35.07 -4.05
CA ASN A 197 -29.16 33.91 -3.35
C ASN A 197 -28.68 32.60 -3.98
N LYS A 198 -29.04 31.56 -3.32
CA LYS A 198 -28.50 30.27 -3.78
C LYS A 198 -28.93 29.96 -5.22
N TYR A 199 -30.18 30.40 -5.60
CA TYR A 199 -30.65 30.13 -6.98
C TYR A 199 -29.72 30.80 -8.00
N GLU A 200 -29.43 32.12 -7.78
CA GLU A 200 -28.55 32.82 -8.74
C GLU A 200 -27.14 32.21 -8.73
N PHE A 201 -26.72 31.79 -7.53
CA PHE A 201 -25.38 31.17 -7.43
C PHE A 201 -25.30 29.89 -8.28
N PHE A 202 -26.28 28.98 -8.14
CA PHE A 202 -26.20 27.70 -8.88
C PHE A 202 -26.47 27.94 -10.37
N LYS A 203 -27.27 28.99 -10.68
CA LYS A 203 -27.45 29.32 -12.11
C LYS A 203 -26.11 29.69 -12.76
N LYS A 204 -25.33 30.40 -12.00
CA LYS A 204 -24.00 30.77 -12.58
C LYS A 204 -23.08 29.55 -12.65
N ILE A 205 -23.17 28.67 -11.60
CA ILE A 205 -22.33 27.45 -11.63
C ILE A 205 -22.76 26.55 -12.80
N ASP A 206 -24.06 26.51 -13.05
CA ASP A 206 -24.56 25.61 -14.12
C ASP A 206 -24.18 26.17 -15.50
N ALA A 207 -23.81 27.45 -15.52
CA ALA A 207 -23.49 28.06 -16.83
C ALA A 207 -21.99 27.87 -17.16
N LEU A 208 -21.23 27.29 -16.15
CA LEU A 208 -19.80 27.09 -16.42
C LEU A 208 -19.59 25.99 -17.47
N PRO A 209 -18.42 26.12 -18.16
CA PRO A 209 -18.11 25.01 -19.08
C PRO A 209 -18.03 23.67 -18.34
N ARG A 210 -18.65 22.67 -19.11
CA ARG A 210 -18.63 21.36 -18.41
C ARG A 210 -18.10 20.29 -19.36
N GLY A 211 -17.60 19.23 -18.69
CA GLY A 211 -17.17 18.05 -19.47
C GLY A 211 -18.38 17.24 -19.98
N PRO A 212 -18.15 16.05 -20.42
CA PRO A 212 -19.23 15.20 -20.92
C PRO A 212 -20.36 15.04 -19.88
N GLY A 213 -21.65 15.31 -20.36
CA GLY A 213 -22.79 15.30 -19.42
C GLY A 213 -23.38 13.88 -19.28
N PHE A 214 -24.24 13.73 -18.19
CA PHE A 214 -24.92 12.44 -17.96
C PHE A 214 -26.27 12.44 -18.68
N THR A 215 -26.54 11.25 -19.16
CA THR A 215 -27.91 11.03 -19.67
C THR A 215 -28.55 9.86 -18.91
N CYS A 216 -29.86 9.95 -18.78
CA CYS A 216 -30.55 8.88 -18.04
C CYS A 216 -31.46 8.10 -19.00
N GLU A 217 -31.19 6.84 -18.95
CA GLU A 217 -32.07 5.95 -19.74
C GLU A 217 -32.81 5.00 -18.78
N THR A 218 -34.03 4.78 -19.16
CA THR A 218 -34.80 3.83 -18.31
C THR A 218 -34.69 2.42 -18.90
N VAL A 219 -34.27 1.54 -18.02
CA VAL A 219 -34.13 0.12 -18.46
C VAL A 219 -35.18 -0.72 -17.71
N SER A 220 -35.98 -1.53 -18.51
CA SER A 220 -36.98 -2.42 -17.88
C SER A 220 -36.35 -3.79 -17.55
N ILE A 221 -36.48 -4.05 -16.23
CA ILE A 221 -35.90 -5.33 -15.78
C ILE A 221 -37.04 -6.29 -15.43
N ILE A 222 -36.85 -7.54 -15.96
CA ILE A 222 -37.87 -8.56 -15.59
C ILE A 222 -37.40 -9.28 -14.32
N GLY A 223 -38.19 -9.06 -13.18
CA GLY A 223 -37.80 -9.65 -11.88
C GLY A 223 -38.22 -11.11 -11.75
N ASP A 224 -37.85 -11.74 -10.61
CA ASP A 224 -38.11 -13.19 -10.35
C ASP A 224 -39.45 -13.38 -9.64
N VAL A 225 -40.18 -12.27 -9.44
CA VAL A 225 -41.47 -12.37 -8.72
C VAL A 225 -42.61 -12.39 -9.77
N LEU A 226 -43.48 -13.42 -9.51
CA LEU A 226 -44.62 -13.57 -10.45
C LEU A 226 -45.83 -12.78 -9.95
N ASP A 227 -46.49 -12.06 -10.87
CA ASP A 227 -47.74 -11.39 -10.46
C ASP A 227 -48.90 -12.38 -10.36
N ALA A 228 -50.01 -11.88 -9.85
CA ALA A 228 -51.22 -12.70 -9.60
C ALA A 228 -51.63 -13.49 -10.85
N ASN A 229 -51.14 -13.16 -11.97
CA ASN A 229 -51.49 -13.85 -13.24
C ASN A 229 -50.33 -14.73 -13.72
N GLY A 230 -49.28 -14.94 -12.79
CA GLY A 230 -48.19 -15.88 -13.14
C GLY A 230 -47.16 -15.25 -14.08
N ALA A 231 -47.32 -13.81 -14.40
CA ALA A 231 -46.29 -13.11 -15.22
C ALA A 231 -45.22 -12.46 -14.34
N ARG A 232 -44.00 -12.53 -14.82
CA ARG A 232 -42.88 -11.95 -14.05
C ARG A 232 -43.02 -10.42 -13.98
N LEU A 233 -42.86 -9.94 -12.73
CA LEU A 233 -42.97 -8.49 -12.52
C LEU A 233 -41.79 -7.75 -13.16
N LYS A 234 -42.15 -6.60 -13.82
CA LYS A 234 -41.13 -5.75 -14.47
C LYS A 234 -40.88 -4.50 -13.63
N GLU A 235 -39.63 -4.26 -13.45
CA GLU A 235 -39.25 -3.01 -12.76
C GLU A 235 -38.44 -2.10 -13.70
N LYS A 236 -38.84 -0.83 -13.64
CA LYS A 236 -38.07 0.14 -14.43
C LYS A 236 -36.97 0.77 -13.56
N VAL A 237 -35.78 0.56 -14.09
CA VAL A 237 -34.66 1.15 -13.32
C VAL A 237 -33.93 2.18 -14.20
N GLU A 238 -33.22 3.11 -13.44
CA GLU A 238 -32.55 4.20 -14.18
C GLU A 238 -31.06 3.86 -14.39
N LEU A 239 -30.70 4.01 -15.63
CA LEU A 239 -29.27 3.89 -15.98
C LEU A 239 -28.73 5.28 -16.36
N TRP A 240 -27.86 5.75 -15.47
CA TRP A 240 -27.21 7.05 -15.76
C TRP A 240 -25.86 6.81 -16.45
N LEU A 241 -25.66 7.48 -17.60
CA LEU A 241 -24.41 7.13 -18.32
C LEU A 241 -23.92 8.36 -19.10
N ARG A 242 -22.58 8.35 -19.35
CA ARG A 242 -21.91 9.31 -20.26
C ARG A 242 -21.39 8.58 -21.50
N ASP A 243 -21.32 9.46 -22.50
CA ASP A 243 -20.69 8.87 -23.70
C ASP A 243 -19.19 8.63 -23.46
N PRO A 244 -18.76 7.35 -23.50
CA PRO A 244 -17.37 7.01 -23.15
C PRO A 244 -16.37 7.65 -24.14
N VAL A 245 -16.77 7.83 -25.39
CA VAL A 245 -15.83 8.44 -26.37
C VAL A 245 -15.61 9.91 -26.02
N GLU A 246 -16.69 10.59 -25.58
CA GLU A 246 -16.48 11.99 -25.16
C GLU A 246 -15.61 12.08 -23.90
N CYS A 247 -15.81 11.09 -23.02
CA CYS A 247 -14.93 11.07 -21.82
C CYS A 247 -13.47 10.89 -22.21
N VAL A 248 -13.22 9.98 -23.18
CA VAL A 248 -11.83 9.80 -23.63
C VAL A 248 -11.32 11.08 -24.29
N ARG A 249 -12.17 11.76 -25.06
CA ARG A 249 -11.76 13.03 -25.71
C ARG A 249 -11.40 14.08 -24.65
N ASP A 250 -12.26 14.04 -23.62
CA ASP A 250 -12.00 15.02 -22.55
C ASP A 250 -10.65 14.72 -21.86
N LEU A 251 -10.36 13.44 -21.52
CA LEU A 251 -9.09 13.10 -20.83
C LEU A 251 -7.89 13.38 -21.74
N MET A 252 -7.99 13.07 -23.02
CA MET A 252 -6.83 13.23 -23.92
C MET A 252 -6.60 14.71 -24.26
N GLY A 253 -7.68 15.47 -24.14
CA GLY A 253 -7.58 16.90 -24.55
C GLY A 253 -7.27 17.78 -23.33
N LYS A 254 -7.14 17.15 -22.23
CA LYS A 254 -6.94 17.97 -21.02
C LYS A 254 -5.49 18.47 -20.92
N VAL A 255 -5.34 19.80 -20.87
CA VAL A 255 -4.00 20.45 -20.99
C VAL A 255 -3.21 20.20 -19.69
N THR A 256 -3.94 20.08 -18.59
CA THR A 256 -3.23 19.88 -17.30
C THR A 256 -2.54 18.51 -17.26
N LEU A 257 -2.95 17.62 -18.21
CA LEU A 257 -2.35 16.26 -18.20
C LEU A 257 -1.30 16.13 -19.30
N ARG A 258 -0.96 17.23 -19.93
CA ARG A 258 -0.11 17.19 -21.14
C ARG A 258 1.25 16.55 -20.84
N ASN A 259 1.83 16.88 -19.63
CA ASN A 259 3.21 16.39 -19.35
C ASN A 259 3.18 14.97 -18.80
N ALA A 260 2.02 14.49 -18.62
CA ALA A 260 1.95 13.12 -18.07
C ALA A 260 1.36 12.15 -19.11
N MET A 261 1.20 12.53 -20.34
CA MET A 261 0.50 11.69 -21.33
C MET A 261 1.54 11.17 -22.35
N ASN A 262 1.32 9.87 -22.71
CA ASN A 262 2.10 9.28 -23.82
C ASN A 262 1.15 8.71 -24.88
N TYR A 263 1.64 8.87 -26.15
CA TYR A 263 0.67 8.51 -27.22
C TYR A 263 1.21 7.31 -28.01
N ARG A 264 2.41 6.84 -27.49
CA ARG A 264 2.99 5.75 -28.28
C ARG A 264 3.51 4.66 -27.33
N PRO A 265 3.35 3.44 -27.85
CA PRO A 265 3.96 2.39 -27.04
C PRO A 265 5.49 2.35 -27.20
N MET A 266 6.09 1.85 -25.98
CA MET A 266 7.57 1.82 -26.00
C MET A 266 8.08 0.51 -25.38
N LYS A 267 9.32 0.22 -25.93
CA LYS A 267 10.10 -0.83 -25.23
C LYS A 267 11.31 -0.18 -24.55
N VAL A 268 11.30 -0.41 -23.22
CA VAL A 268 12.37 0.29 -22.46
C VAL A 268 13.32 -0.78 -21.87
N TYR A 269 14.75 -0.35 -21.89
CA TYR A 269 15.75 -1.33 -21.45
C TYR A 269 16.73 -0.65 -20.49
N THR A 270 17.30 -1.46 -19.50
CA THR A 270 18.21 -0.92 -18.45
C THR A 270 19.57 -0.55 -19.05
N GLY A 271 19.90 -1.14 -20.32
CA GLY A 271 21.24 -0.85 -20.89
C GLY A 271 21.19 -0.86 -22.42
N GLU A 272 22.20 -0.44 -23.08
CA GLU A 272 22.26 -0.35 -24.58
C GLU A 272 22.22 -1.74 -25.20
N ASP A 273 22.47 -2.79 -24.38
CA ASP A 273 22.49 -4.16 -24.94
C ASP A 273 21.07 -4.68 -25.17
N ARG A 274 20.08 -3.87 -24.63
CA ARG A 274 18.64 -4.22 -24.81
C ARG A 274 18.36 -5.64 -24.32
N LYS A 275 18.97 -6.09 -23.25
CA LYS A 275 18.77 -7.47 -22.76
C LYS A 275 17.74 -7.48 -21.62
N THR A 276 17.72 -6.43 -20.85
CA THR A 276 16.79 -6.44 -19.72
C THR A 276 15.67 -5.40 -19.95
N ARG A 277 14.44 -6.04 -20.09
CA ARG A 277 13.27 -5.19 -20.37
C ARG A 277 12.72 -4.58 -19.07
N ILE A 278 12.18 -3.27 -19.28
CA ILE A 278 11.56 -2.60 -18.11
C ILE A 278 10.06 -2.49 -18.38
N PHE A 279 9.28 -2.93 -17.31
CA PHE A 279 7.82 -2.81 -17.40
C PHE A 279 7.33 -1.89 -16.27
N GLU A 280 6.92 -0.72 -16.68
CA GLU A 280 6.52 0.25 -15.62
C GLU A 280 5.13 0.83 -15.94
N GLU A 281 5.03 1.42 -17.07
CA GLU A 281 3.76 2.03 -17.50
C GLU A 281 3.04 1.12 -18.51
N MET A 282 1.75 1.50 -18.77
CA MET A 282 1.03 0.66 -19.75
C MET A 282 1.68 0.75 -21.14
N TRP A 283 2.29 2.01 -21.41
CA TRP A 283 2.89 2.13 -22.77
C TRP A 283 4.19 1.37 -22.86
N THR A 284 4.68 0.82 -21.73
CA THR A 284 5.89 -0.05 -21.83
C THR A 284 5.47 -1.53 -21.87
N GLY A 285 4.15 -1.81 -21.73
CA GLY A 285 3.64 -3.21 -21.78
C GLY A 285 3.58 -3.75 -23.21
N GLU A 286 3.48 -5.08 -23.28
CA GLU A 286 3.51 -5.72 -24.62
C GLU A 286 2.14 -5.62 -25.30
N TRP A 287 1.12 -5.52 -24.45
CA TRP A 287 -0.24 -5.50 -25.03
C TRP A 287 -0.39 -4.31 -25.99
N TRP A 288 0.02 -3.11 -25.54
CA TRP A 288 -0.17 -1.91 -26.37
C TRP A 288 0.66 -2.01 -27.67
N TRP A 289 1.90 -2.51 -27.47
CA TRP A 289 2.74 -2.68 -28.69
C TRP A 289 2.08 -3.63 -29.69
N ASP A 290 1.52 -4.76 -29.21
CA ASP A 290 0.92 -5.79 -30.10
C ASP A 290 -0.35 -5.24 -30.77
N ILE A 291 -1.12 -4.53 -30.03
CA ILE A 291 -2.37 -4.00 -30.60
C ILE A 291 -2.05 -2.92 -31.64
N GLN A 292 -0.98 -2.22 -31.30
CA GLN A 292 -0.62 -1.16 -32.28
C GLN A 292 -0.26 -1.76 -33.64
N ASP A 293 0.32 -2.98 -33.66
CA ASP A 293 0.71 -3.64 -34.92
C ASP A 293 -0.51 -4.05 -35.74
N LYS A 294 -1.65 -4.13 -35.07
CA LYS A 294 -2.86 -4.61 -35.79
C LYS A 294 -3.68 -3.42 -36.30
N LEU A 295 -3.24 -2.21 -36.01
CA LEU A 295 -4.03 -1.03 -36.44
C LEU A 295 -3.35 -0.33 -37.62
N PRO A 296 -4.10 0.52 -38.35
CA PRO A 296 -3.50 1.23 -39.48
C PRO A 296 -2.30 2.08 -39.05
N LYS A 297 -1.37 2.29 -40.06
CA LYS A 297 -0.17 3.09 -39.74
C LYS A 297 -0.55 4.52 -39.31
N GLY A 298 0.05 4.92 -38.25
CA GLY A 298 -0.17 6.32 -37.81
C GLY A 298 -1.28 6.38 -36.74
N ALA A 299 -1.95 5.19 -36.43
CA ALA A 299 -3.03 5.18 -35.43
C ALA A 299 -2.45 5.35 -34.01
N THR A 300 -3.35 5.91 -33.14
CA THR A 300 -2.99 6.01 -31.71
C THR A 300 -4.00 5.20 -30.87
N VAL A 301 -3.42 4.35 -30.01
CA VAL A 301 -4.31 3.55 -29.15
C VAL A 301 -4.57 4.31 -27.84
N ALA A 302 -5.82 4.38 -27.49
CA ALA A 302 -6.18 4.79 -26.11
C ALA A 302 -6.58 3.56 -25.29
N PRO A 303 -5.56 3.07 -24.53
CA PRO A 303 -5.90 1.91 -23.69
C PRO A 303 -6.90 2.28 -22.57
N ILE A 304 -8.11 1.57 -22.68
CA ILE A 304 -9.15 1.89 -21.70
C ILE A 304 -9.00 0.99 -20.48
N ILE A 305 -9.02 1.67 -19.28
CA ILE A 305 -9.02 0.93 -18.01
C ILE A 305 -10.35 1.20 -17.30
N LEU A 306 -11.09 0.04 -17.01
CA LEU A 306 -12.40 0.21 -16.37
C LEU A 306 -12.35 -0.34 -14.95
N ALA A 307 -13.19 0.29 -14.18
CA ALA A 307 -13.38 -0.27 -12.82
C ALA A 307 -14.85 -0.14 -12.41
N SER A 308 -15.33 -1.26 -11.72
CA SER A 308 -16.72 -1.18 -11.21
C SER A 308 -16.81 -1.93 -9.89
N ASP A 309 -17.53 -1.28 -9.00
CA ASP A 309 -17.77 -1.97 -7.71
C ASP A 309 -18.99 -1.34 -7.02
N LYS A 310 -19.74 -2.38 -6.60
CA LYS A 310 -20.93 -1.90 -5.87
C LYS A 310 -20.54 -1.36 -4.49
N THR A 311 -21.12 -0.14 -4.14
CA THR A 311 -20.68 0.45 -2.87
C THR A 311 -21.92 0.90 -2.08
N GLN A 312 -21.73 0.77 -0.73
CA GLN A 312 -22.83 1.21 0.16
C GLN A 312 -22.73 2.73 0.41
N LEU A 313 -23.90 3.38 0.37
CA LEU A 313 -23.90 4.86 0.47
C LEU A 313 -24.23 5.28 1.91
N SER A 314 -24.88 4.38 2.77
CA SER A 314 -25.20 4.78 4.16
C SER A 314 -24.58 3.79 5.14
N THR A 315 -24.05 4.29 6.32
CA THR A 315 -23.32 3.50 7.34
C THR A 315 -24.29 2.91 8.36
N PHE A 316 -25.66 3.33 8.46
CA PHE A 316 -26.47 2.93 9.63
C PHE A 316 -27.74 2.22 9.17
N GLY A 317 -28.07 2.15 7.71
CA GLY A 317 -29.36 1.53 7.32
C GLY A 317 -29.19 0.60 6.12
N GLY A 318 -27.77 0.36 5.66
CA GLY A 318 -27.38 -0.59 4.60
C GLY A 318 -28.38 -0.64 3.45
N ASP A 319 -29.40 0.30 3.37
CA ASP A 319 -30.45 0.02 2.35
C ASP A 319 -30.17 0.82 1.08
N LYS A 320 -29.08 1.78 1.15
CA LYS A 320 -28.89 2.53 -0.11
C LYS A 320 -27.51 2.21 -0.71
N THR A 321 -27.54 1.86 -2.02
CA THR A 321 -26.28 1.44 -2.68
C THR A 321 -26.17 2.14 -4.04
N ALA A 322 -24.95 2.29 -4.44
CA ALA A 322 -24.68 2.74 -5.83
C ALA A 322 -23.68 1.79 -6.50
N TYR A 323 -23.87 1.77 -7.87
CA TYR A 323 -22.98 0.87 -8.63
C TYR A 323 -22.28 1.67 -9.74
N PRO A 324 -21.17 2.30 -9.38
CA PRO A 324 -20.47 3.20 -10.31
C PRO A 324 -19.52 2.44 -11.25
N VAL A 325 -19.42 2.99 -12.47
CA VAL A 325 -18.41 2.49 -13.44
C VAL A 325 -17.45 3.64 -13.76
N TYR A 326 -16.16 3.33 -13.49
CA TYR A 326 -15.13 4.37 -13.73
C TYR A 326 -14.33 4.06 -15.01
N LEU A 327 -13.83 5.16 -15.56
CA LEU A 327 -13.05 5.01 -16.82
C LEU A 327 -11.83 5.93 -16.76
N THR A 328 -10.62 5.37 -17.07
CA THR A 328 -9.40 6.16 -17.36
C THR A 328 -8.65 5.54 -18.54
N ILE A 329 -7.54 6.23 -18.93
CA ILE A 329 -6.84 5.68 -20.12
C ILE A 329 -5.37 5.45 -19.76
N GLY A 330 -4.76 4.35 -20.36
CA GLY A 330 -3.35 3.94 -20.06
C GLY A 330 -2.34 4.92 -20.64
N ASN A 331 -2.91 6.01 -21.33
CA ASN A 331 -1.99 7.02 -21.89
C ASN A 331 -1.47 7.97 -20.80
N ILE A 332 -2.12 7.91 -19.67
CA ILE A 332 -1.76 8.84 -18.59
C ILE A 332 -0.88 8.09 -17.59
N ALA A 333 0.18 8.74 -17.18
CA ALA A 333 1.11 8.09 -16.22
C ALA A 333 0.35 7.65 -14.97
N LYS A 334 0.72 6.42 -14.49
CA LYS A 334 -0.06 5.81 -13.39
C LYS A 334 0.00 6.67 -12.13
N HIS A 335 1.22 7.41 -11.79
CA HIS A 335 1.26 8.22 -10.55
C HIS A 335 0.27 9.39 -10.63
N VAL A 336 -0.03 9.90 -11.83
CA VAL A 336 -1.01 11.00 -11.97
C VAL A 336 -2.44 10.43 -11.88
N ARG A 337 -2.66 9.19 -12.45
CA ARG A 337 -4.02 8.58 -12.40
C ARG A 337 -4.44 8.31 -10.96
N ARG A 338 -3.50 8.11 -10.05
CA ARG A 338 -3.83 7.68 -8.68
C ARG A 338 -4.14 8.90 -7.81
N GLN A 339 -3.95 10.04 -8.42
CA GLN A 339 -4.27 11.27 -7.65
C GLN A 339 -5.66 11.78 -8.04
N PRO A 340 -6.64 11.58 -7.13
CA PRO A 340 -8.02 12.02 -7.44
C PRO A 340 -8.07 13.51 -7.79
N SER A 341 -7.14 14.29 -7.26
CA SER A 341 -7.15 15.75 -7.50
C SER A 341 -6.83 16.07 -8.97
N GLN A 342 -6.12 15.07 -9.62
CA GLN A 342 -5.71 15.35 -11.03
C GLN A 342 -6.86 15.01 -12.00
N ARG A 343 -7.87 14.32 -11.47
CA ARG A 343 -9.09 14.02 -12.23
C ARG A 343 -8.76 13.30 -13.55
N ALA A 344 -7.86 12.43 -13.44
CA ALA A 344 -7.46 11.63 -14.62
C ALA A 344 -8.34 10.39 -14.73
N THR A 345 -9.40 10.30 -13.86
CA THR A 345 -10.41 9.23 -13.95
C THR A 345 -11.81 9.85 -13.96
N VAL A 346 -12.64 9.22 -14.77
CA VAL A 346 -13.98 9.84 -14.89
C VAL A 346 -15.03 8.77 -14.56
N LEU A 347 -16.12 9.24 -13.92
CA LEU A 347 -17.27 8.34 -13.69
C LEU A 347 -18.10 8.21 -14.98
N LEU A 348 -18.10 6.99 -15.44
CA LEU A 348 -18.80 6.76 -16.73
C LEU A 348 -20.31 6.64 -16.51
N GLY A 349 -20.68 6.01 -15.36
CA GLY A 349 -22.15 5.92 -15.14
C GLY A 349 -22.44 5.15 -13.86
N TYR A 350 -23.75 5.28 -13.44
CA TYR A 350 -24.28 4.45 -12.33
C TYR A 350 -25.19 3.35 -12.88
N LEU A 351 -24.67 2.08 -12.56
CA LEU A 351 -25.54 0.96 -13.00
C LEU A 351 -26.71 0.77 -12.04
N PRO A 352 -27.82 0.20 -12.52
CA PRO A 352 -28.95 -0.02 -11.60
C PRO A 352 -28.63 -1.08 -10.55
N VAL A 353 -29.14 -0.93 -9.24
CA VAL A 353 -28.71 -1.73 -8.07
C VAL A 353 -29.68 -2.91 -7.89
N PRO A 354 -30.88 -3.06 -8.52
CA PRO A 354 -31.51 -4.38 -8.33
C PRO A 354 -30.84 -5.46 -9.17
N LEU A 355 -29.40 -5.72 -9.00
CA LEU A 355 -28.90 -6.47 -10.18
C LEU A 355 -28.57 -7.90 -9.77
N LYS A 356 -29.52 -8.54 -9.01
CA LYS A 356 -29.20 -9.99 -8.88
C LYS A 356 -29.36 -10.70 -10.24
N ASN A 357 -29.23 -9.83 -11.46
CA ASN A 357 -29.39 -10.56 -12.74
C ASN A 357 -28.23 -10.24 -13.68
N TYR A 358 -27.11 -11.09 -13.79
CA TYR A 358 -26.00 -11.01 -14.76
C TYR A 358 -26.46 -10.41 -16.10
N GLU A 359 -27.73 -10.63 -16.41
CA GLU A 359 -28.25 -10.15 -17.72
C GLU A 359 -28.39 -8.63 -17.74
N VAL A 360 -28.82 -8.21 -16.60
CA VAL A 360 -29.02 -6.74 -16.56
C VAL A 360 -27.66 -6.03 -16.52
N PHE A 361 -26.76 -6.62 -15.77
CA PHE A 361 -25.42 -6.02 -15.76
C PHE A 361 -24.82 -5.95 -17.17
N HIS A 362 -24.82 -7.05 -17.92
CA HIS A 362 -24.15 -7.07 -19.25
C HIS A 362 -24.95 -6.24 -20.26
N ALA A 363 -26.31 -6.25 -20.06
CA ALA A 363 -27.11 -5.41 -20.98
C ALA A 363 -26.77 -3.93 -20.77
N CYS A 364 -26.69 -3.57 -19.50
CA CYS A 364 -26.36 -2.16 -19.24
C CYS A 364 -24.93 -1.83 -19.68
N MET A 365 -23.94 -2.71 -19.37
CA MET A 365 -22.55 -2.45 -19.82
C MET A 365 -22.47 -2.39 -21.36
N ALA A 366 -23.25 -3.29 -22.06
CA ALA A 366 -23.23 -3.26 -23.55
C ALA A 366 -23.74 -1.91 -24.06
N ARG A 367 -24.81 -1.50 -23.37
CA ARG A 367 -25.37 -0.21 -23.81
C ARG A 367 -24.38 0.93 -23.51
N LEU A 368 -23.84 0.94 -22.32
CA LEU A 368 -22.90 1.99 -21.87
C LEU A 368 -21.66 2.05 -22.78
N LEU A 369 -21.13 0.86 -23.30
CA LEU A 369 -19.80 0.87 -23.97
C LEU A 369 -19.98 0.79 -25.48
N GLN A 370 -21.25 0.90 -25.97
CA GLN A 370 -21.51 0.75 -27.41
C GLN A 370 -20.77 1.83 -28.23
N PRO A 371 -20.87 3.06 -27.84
CA PRO A 371 -20.14 4.08 -28.63
C PRO A 371 -18.64 3.80 -28.66
N MET A 372 -18.12 3.32 -27.61
CA MET A 372 -16.67 3.03 -27.56
C MET A 372 -16.32 1.88 -28.52
N ILE A 373 -17.20 0.79 -28.58
CA ILE A 373 -16.94 -0.34 -29.50
C ILE A 373 -16.89 0.17 -30.95
N ARG A 374 -17.82 1.06 -31.32
CA ARG A 374 -17.81 1.62 -32.69
C ARG A 374 -16.53 2.43 -32.93
N ALA A 375 -16.16 3.23 -31.90
CA ALA A 375 -14.95 4.06 -32.07
C ALA A 375 -13.69 3.18 -32.11
N GLY A 376 -13.67 2.07 -31.36
CA GLY A 376 -12.49 1.16 -31.35
C GLY A 376 -12.30 0.49 -32.71
N LYS A 377 -13.41 0.32 -33.50
CA LYS A 377 -13.29 -0.36 -34.82
C LYS A 377 -12.88 0.64 -35.90
N LYS A 378 -13.42 1.88 -35.76
CA LYS A 378 -13.22 2.81 -36.89
C LYS A 378 -12.18 3.88 -36.54
N GLY A 379 -11.87 4.04 -35.30
CA GLY A 379 -10.99 5.15 -34.87
C GLY A 379 -11.71 6.50 -34.92
N VAL A 380 -11.29 7.45 -34.05
CA VAL A 380 -11.91 8.78 -34.01
C VAL A 380 -10.80 9.83 -33.87
N PRO A 381 -10.94 10.88 -34.70
CA PRO A 381 -9.94 11.95 -34.54
C PRO A 381 -10.17 12.75 -33.24
N ILE A 382 -9.01 12.89 -32.50
CA ILE A 382 -9.15 13.58 -31.21
C ILE A 382 -8.01 14.62 -31.11
N THR A 383 -8.51 15.84 -30.77
CA THR A 383 -7.48 16.87 -30.46
C THR A 383 -6.91 16.63 -29.05
N CYS A 384 -5.57 16.41 -29.01
CA CYS A 384 -4.95 15.98 -27.74
C CYS A 384 -4.39 17.20 -27.02
N SER A 385 -3.94 17.01 -25.88
CA SER A 385 -3.53 18.12 -24.98
C SER A 385 -2.29 18.84 -25.53
N ASP A 386 -1.63 18.23 -26.51
CA ASP A 386 -0.46 18.92 -27.09
C ASP A 386 -0.83 19.67 -28.36
N SER A 387 -2.13 19.88 -28.53
CA SER A 387 -2.68 20.68 -29.64
C SER A 387 -2.48 19.96 -30.99
N ARG A 388 -2.30 18.66 -30.91
CA ARG A 388 -2.24 17.87 -32.15
C ARG A 388 -3.46 16.95 -32.23
N LYS A 389 -3.80 16.69 -33.46
CA LYS A 389 -4.95 15.77 -33.65
C LYS A 389 -4.45 14.39 -34.11
N ARG A 390 -5.04 13.40 -33.40
CA ARG A 390 -4.62 12.03 -33.73
C ARG A 390 -5.86 11.15 -33.96
N LEU A 391 -5.62 10.18 -34.98
CA LEU A 391 -6.67 9.16 -35.10
C LEU A 391 -6.55 8.14 -33.97
N VAL A 392 -7.56 8.22 -33.03
CA VAL A 392 -7.43 7.46 -31.77
C VAL A 392 -8.40 6.28 -31.79
N PHE A 393 -7.81 5.11 -31.27
CA PHE A 393 -8.63 3.89 -31.15
C PHE A 393 -8.75 3.52 -29.66
N PRO A 394 -9.90 3.89 -29.05
CA PRO A 394 -10.07 3.47 -27.64
C PRO A 394 -10.38 1.97 -27.53
N LEU A 395 -9.48 1.30 -26.76
CA LEU A 395 -9.64 -0.17 -26.68
C LEU A 395 -9.47 -0.60 -25.22
N LEU A 396 -10.41 -1.54 -24.88
CA LEU A 396 -10.36 -2.02 -23.48
C LEU A 396 -9.06 -2.80 -23.23
N ALA A 397 -8.27 -2.28 -22.28
CA ALA A 397 -6.95 -2.91 -21.98
C ALA A 397 -7.03 -3.65 -20.64
N ALA A 398 -7.70 -3.02 -19.67
CA ALA A 398 -7.78 -3.64 -18.34
C ALA A 398 -9.13 -3.29 -17.69
N TYR A 399 -9.65 -4.38 -16.95
CA TYR A 399 -10.88 -4.18 -16.15
C TYR A 399 -10.60 -4.53 -14.69
N CYS A 400 -10.58 -3.40 -13.82
CA CYS A 400 -10.14 -3.60 -12.44
C CYS A 400 -11.36 -3.89 -11.54
N THR A 401 -11.43 -5.19 -11.09
CA THR A 401 -12.58 -5.54 -10.20
C THR A 401 -12.11 -6.61 -9.21
N ASP A 402 -12.92 -6.68 -8.06
CA ASP A 402 -12.59 -7.77 -7.12
C ASP A 402 -13.15 -9.11 -7.62
N HIS A 403 -12.77 -10.19 -6.93
CA HIS A 403 -12.99 -11.54 -7.48
C HIS A 403 -14.48 -11.79 -7.77
N PRO A 404 -15.36 -11.47 -6.85
CA PRO A 404 -16.77 -11.74 -7.20
C PRO A 404 -17.21 -10.96 -8.44
N GLU A 405 -16.79 -9.78 -8.49
CA GLU A 405 -17.17 -8.99 -9.69
C GLU A 405 -16.44 -9.50 -10.95
N GLN A 406 -15.16 -9.93 -10.79
CA GLN A 406 -14.49 -10.54 -11.98
C GLN A 406 -15.29 -11.73 -12.51
N CYS A 407 -15.81 -12.46 -11.58
CA CYS A 407 -16.61 -13.62 -12.01
C CYS A 407 -17.90 -13.17 -12.69
N LEU A 408 -18.44 -12.07 -12.13
CA LEU A 408 -19.65 -11.51 -12.78
C LEU A 408 -19.35 -11.04 -14.20
N VAL A 409 -18.24 -10.41 -14.36
CA VAL A 409 -17.87 -9.89 -15.69
C VAL A 409 -17.58 -11.05 -16.64
N ALA A 410 -16.97 -12.08 -16.08
CA ALA A 410 -16.52 -13.17 -16.96
C ALA A 410 -17.61 -14.25 -17.07
N CYS A 411 -18.71 -13.96 -16.38
CA CYS A 411 -19.77 -14.98 -16.34
C CYS A 411 -19.21 -16.33 -15.88
N SER A 412 -18.44 -16.23 -14.76
CA SER A 412 -17.81 -17.44 -14.22
C SER A 412 -18.23 -17.61 -12.75
N PRO A 413 -18.46 -18.94 -12.43
CA PRO A 413 -18.73 -19.14 -11.00
C PRO A 413 -17.54 -18.71 -10.13
N GLU A 414 -17.89 -18.39 -8.85
CA GLU A 414 -16.85 -17.78 -7.99
C GLU A 414 -15.80 -18.83 -7.59
N ASN A 415 -16.14 -20.08 -7.76
CA ASN A 415 -15.13 -21.09 -7.38
C ASN A 415 -14.24 -21.47 -8.57
N ARG A 416 -14.22 -20.74 -9.69
CA ARG A 416 -13.35 -21.00 -10.85
C ARG A 416 -12.55 -19.73 -11.17
N CYS A 417 -11.56 -20.01 -12.09
CA CYS A 417 -10.75 -18.85 -12.51
C CYS A 417 -11.50 -18.02 -13.57
N PRO A 418 -11.65 -16.68 -13.27
CA PRO A 418 -12.40 -15.84 -14.21
C PRO A 418 -11.53 -15.44 -15.43
N LYS A 419 -10.22 -15.76 -15.34
CA LYS A 419 -9.32 -15.34 -16.44
C LYS A 419 -9.03 -16.52 -17.38
N GLY A 420 -9.20 -17.72 -16.83
CA GLY A 420 -8.84 -18.86 -17.69
C GLY A 420 -9.85 -20.01 -17.52
N THR A 421 -9.61 -21.16 -18.31
CA THR A 421 -10.60 -22.26 -18.36
C THR A 421 -10.10 -23.44 -17.53
N ILE A 422 -9.45 -23.11 -16.49
CA ILE A 422 -8.91 -24.25 -15.70
C ILE A 422 -10.02 -24.79 -14.80
N ALA A 423 -9.96 -26.19 -14.68
CA ALA A 423 -10.99 -26.82 -13.83
C ALA A 423 -10.72 -26.51 -12.34
N ARG A 424 -11.83 -26.52 -11.57
CA ARG A 424 -11.73 -26.21 -10.11
C ARG A 424 -10.72 -27.13 -9.42
N GLU A 425 -10.67 -28.34 -9.78
CA GLU A 425 -9.79 -29.30 -9.07
C GLU A 425 -8.33 -29.10 -9.45
N ASP A 426 -8.22 -28.23 -10.40
CA ASP A 426 -6.80 -28.07 -10.85
C ASP A 426 -6.28 -26.68 -10.45
N CYS A 427 -7.09 -25.92 -9.68
CA CYS A 427 -6.71 -24.54 -9.34
C CYS A 427 -5.58 -24.54 -8.32
N GLY A 428 -5.35 -25.66 -7.75
CA GLY A 428 -4.36 -25.70 -6.66
C GLY A 428 -2.94 -25.87 -7.17
N GLY A 429 -2.81 -26.06 -8.44
CA GLY A 429 -1.46 -26.33 -9.00
C GLY A 429 -0.90 -25.07 -9.67
N LEU A 430 0.39 -25.27 -10.23
CA LEU A 430 1.09 -24.16 -10.92
C LEU A 430 0.80 -24.19 -12.42
N ARG A 431 -0.33 -24.63 -12.76
CA ARG A 431 -0.64 -24.72 -14.19
C ARG A 431 -1.13 -23.35 -14.71
N THR A 432 -0.54 -23.15 -15.94
CA THR A 432 -1.04 -21.89 -16.57
C THR A 432 -2.45 -22.13 -17.15
N CYS A 433 -3.22 -21.10 -16.92
CA CYS A 433 -4.60 -21.17 -17.43
C CYS A 433 -4.71 -20.43 -18.76
N TRP A 434 -5.31 -21.20 -19.77
CA TRP A 434 -5.48 -20.55 -21.10
C TRP A 434 -6.58 -19.49 -21.03
N GLY A 435 -6.18 -18.28 -21.60
CA GLY A 435 -7.18 -17.18 -21.66
C GLY A 435 -8.54 -17.67 -22.21
N ARG A 436 -9.57 -17.11 -21.65
CA ARG A 436 -10.92 -17.45 -22.18
C ARG A 436 -11.12 -16.77 -23.54
N ALA A 437 -11.50 -17.65 -24.53
CA ALA A 437 -11.74 -17.04 -25.86
C ALA A 437 -13.03 -16.19 -25.82
N PRO A 438 -12.91 -14.89 -26.17
CA PRO A 438 -14.08 -13.98 -26.16
C PRO A 438 -15.26 -14.57 -26.94
N GLU A 439 -14.95 -15.29 -28.01
CA GLU A 439 -16.04 -15.85 -28.85
C GLU A 439 -16.83 -16.91 -28.06
N VAL A 440 -16.13 -17.66 -27.33
CA VAL A 440 -16.80 -18.73 -26.54
C VAL A 440 -17.68 -18.08 -25.45
N THR A 441 -17.18 -17.05 -24.91
CA THR A 441 -17.96 -16.35 -23.86
C THR A 441 -19.20 -15.68 -24.47
N LEU A 442 -18.96 -15.03 -25.57
CA LEU A 442 -20.11 -14.38 -26.25
C LEU A 442 -21.17 -15.41 -26.65
N ALA A 443 -20.69 -16.54 -27.18
CA ALA A 443 -21.64 -17.61 -27.58
C ALA A 443 -22.40 -18.13 -26.35
N ALA A 444 -21.72 -18.22 -25.23
CA ALA A 444 -22.37 -18.70 -23.99
C ALA A 444 -23.42 -17.68 -23.50
N LEU A 445 -23.04 -16.42 -23.60
CA LEU A 445 -24.01 -15.39 -23.19
C LEU A 445 -25.25 -15.40 -24.09
N GLN A 446 -25.00 -15.63 -25.38
CA GLN A 446 -26.14 -15.67 -26.32
C GLN A 446 -27.02 -16.90 -26.07
N GLU A 447 -26.45 -17.98 -25.70
CA GLU A 447 -27.21 -19.22 -25.40
C GLU A 447 -28.06 -19.02 -24.14
N VAL A 448 -27.51 -18.31 -23.18
CA VAL A 448 -28.27 -18.02 -21.95
C VAL A 448 -29.44 -17.09 -22.27
N VAL A 449 -29.16 -16.15 -23.10
CA VAL A 449 -30.24 -15.22 -23.50
C VAL A 449 -31.34 -15.98 -24.26
N ASP A 450 -30.97 -17.06 -24.96
CA ASP A 450 -31.94 -17.80 -25.80
C ASP A 450 -32.59 -18.92 -24.98
N ALA A 451 -32.04 -19.39 -23.79
CA ALA A 451 -32.57 -20.56 -23.05
C ALA A 451 -33.29 -20.07 -21.79
N LYS A 452 -34.57 -19.37 -21.81
CA LYS A 452 -35.46 -19.03 -20.67
C LYS A 452 -35.65 -20.23 -19.75
N THR A 453 -34.77 -20.84 -18.89
CA THR A 453 -34.77 -21.60 -17.63
C THR A 453 -33.53 -22.50 -17.57
N THR A 454 -32.76 -22.33 -16.41
CA THR A 454 -32.01 -23.04 -15.35
C THR A 454 -30.79 -23.75 -15.95
N THR A 455 -29.64 -23.20 -15.51
CA THR A 455 -28.37 -23.71 -14.95
C THR A 455 -27.43 -24.13 -16.09
N GLU A 456 -26.40 -23.29 -16.19
CA GLU A 456 -24.95 -23.57 -16.30
C GLU A 456 -24.33 -22.63 -17.34
N ARG A 457 -23.57 -21.69 -16.70
CA ARG A 457 -23.16 -20.52 -17.52
C ARG A 457 -21.63 -20.41 -17.52
N ARG A 458 -20.99 -20.34 -18.79
CA ARG A 458 -19.63 -20.31 -19.36
C ARG A 458 -19.36 -18.93 -19.97
N GLU A 459 -18.18 -18.17 -19.51
CA GLU A 459 -16.90 -17.50 -19.25
C GLU A 459 -16.64 -16.38 -20.26
N VAL A 460 -16.19 -15.05 -19.68
CA VAL A 460 -15.70 -13.80 -20.30
C VAL A 460 -14.29 -13.55 -19.77
N GLY A 461 -13.10 -13.02 -20.72
CA GLY A 461 -11.65 -12.77 -20.61
C GLY A 461 -11.36 -11.27 -20.67
N GLY A 462 -10.57 -10.69 -19.61
CA GLY A 462 -9.54 -9.61 -19.53
C GLY A 462 -9.62 -8.92 -18.16
N HIS A 463 -9.13 -9.62 -17.11
CA HIS A 463 -9.16 -9.09 -15.73
C HIS A 463 -7.73 -8.83 -15.23
N SER A 464 -7.59 -7.69 -14.61
CA SER A 464 -6.29 -7.32 -14.03
C SER A 464 -6.15 -7.89 -12.62
N GLY A 465 -4.84 -8.25 -12.22
CA GLY A 465 -4.51 -8.72 -10.85
C GLY A 465 -4.93 -7.68 -9.79
N ASP A 466 -5.55 -8.22 -8.68
CA ASP A 466 -5.97 -7.36 -7.54
C ASP A 466 -5.07 -7.62 -6.32
N ILE A 467 -4.25 -6.53 -6.03
CA ILE A 467 -3.25 -6.69 -4.94
C ILE A 467 -3.97 -6.65 -3.58
N LEU A 468 -4.92 -5.77 -3.45
CA LEU A 468 -5.54 -5.59 -2.12
C LEU A 468 -6.48 -6.77 -1.79
N HIS A 469 -7.47 -7.02 -2.63
CA HIS A 469 -8.51 -8.00 -2.23
C HIS A 469 -8.05 -9.43 -2.51
N GLN A 470 -7.12 -9.53 -3.42
CA GLN A 470 -6.73 -10.92 -3.77
C GLN A 470 -5.50 -11.34 -2.96
N LEU A 471 -4.40 -10.47 -2.92
CA LEU A 471 -3.12 -10.92 -2.30
C LEU A 471 -3.13 -10.64 -0.80
N HIS A 472 -3.48 -9.37 -0.41
CA HIS A 472 -3.35 -9.04 1.02
C HIS A 472 -4.48 -9.68 1.82
N LYS A 473 -5.76 -9.45 1.34
CA LYS A 473 -6.90 -9.92 2.15
C LYS A 473 -7.20 -11.40 1.87
N GLY A 474 -7.01 -11.79 0.63
CA GLY A 474 -7.46 -13.16 0.24
C GLY A 474 -6.39 -14.21 0.56
N VAL A 475 -5.17 -14.01 -0.02
CA VAL A 475 -4.16 -15.09 0.06
C VAL A 475 -3.41 -14.98 1.40
N PHE A 476 -2.99 -13.80 1.76
CA PHE A 476 -2.13 -13.69 2.96
C PHE A 476 -3.01 -13.76 4.21
N HIS A 477 -3.97 -12.84 4.37
CA HIS A 477 -4.67 -12.72 5.68
C HIS A 477 -5.64 -13.89 5.87
N THR A 478 -6.47 -14.21 4.83
CA THR A 478 -7.54 -15.23 4.98
C THR A 478 -6.94 -16.63 5.07
N HIS A 479 -5.83 -16.83 4.31
CA HIS A 479 -5.42 -18.26 4.24
C HIS A 479 -4.06 -18.44 4.92
N LEU A 480 -3.06 -17.76 4.49
CA LEU A 480 -1.70 -18.08 4.97
C LEU A 480 -1.62 -17.86 6.49
N VAL A 481 -2.21 -16.74 7.03
CA VAL A 481 -2.11 -16.47 8.48
C VAL A 481 -2.83 -17.57 9.26
N ALA A 482 -3.99 -17.90 8.73
CA ALA A 482 -4.77 -18.95 9.43
C ALA A 482 -4.03 -20.30 9.38
N TRP A 483 -3.44 -20.61 8.22
CA TRP A 483 -2.72 -21.91 8.12
C TRP A 483 -1.55 -21.97 9.10
N CYS A 484 -0.83 -20.87 9.19
CA CYS A 484 0.35 -20.89 10.08
C CYS A 484 -0.07 -20.88 11.55
N ASP A 485 -1.19 -20.19 11.84
CA ASP A 485 -1.67 -20.18 13.24
C ASP A 485 -2.04 -21.59 13.71
N LYS A 486 -2.63 -22.38 12.82
CA LYS A 486 -3.05 -23.75 13.20
C LYS A 486 -1.84 -24.66 13.43
N LEU A 487 -0.75 -24.29 12.88
CA LEU A 487 0.43 -25.18 13.04
C LEU A 487 1.25 -24.76 14.24
N MET A 488 0.83 -23.75 14.89
CA MET A 488 1.52 -23.32 16.13
C MET A 488 0.67 -23.71 17.35
N ALA A 489 1.40 -23.65 18.57
CA ALA A 489 0.60 -23.90 19.80
C ALA A 489 -0.48 -22.83 19.97
N PRO A 490 -1.66 -23.24 20.52
CA PRO A 490 -2.76 -22.28 20.71
C PRO A 490 -2.27 -20.99 21.41
N GLY A 491 -2.54 -19.86 20.79
CA GLY A 491 -2.22 -18.53 21.38
C GLY A 491 -0.78 -18.11 21.06
N GLU A 492 -0.05 -19.05 20.48
CA GLU A 492 1.37 -18.74 20.24
C GLU A 492 1.54 -17.62 19.20
N LEU A 493 0.75 -17.62 18.19
CA LEU A 493 0.88 -16.55 17.17
C LEU A 493 0.67 -15.17 17.81
N ASP A 494 -0.34 -14.98 18.65
CA ASP A 494 -0.58 -13.68 19.33
C ASP A 494 0.57 -13.33 20.27
N HIS A 495 1.02 -14.38 20.99
CA HIS A 495 2.14 -14.12 21.91
C HIS A 495 3.38 -13.61 21.15
N ARG A 496 3.59 -14.12 20.05
CA ARG A 496 4.80 -13.70 19.29
C ARG A 496 4.61 -12.29 18.72
N PHE A 497 3.42 -11.99 18.24
CA PHE A 497 3.20 -10.60 17.79
C PHE A 497 3.37 -9.62 18.96
N MET A 498 2.95 -10.09 20.13
CA MET A 498 3.08 -9.21 21.30
C MET A 498 4.55 -9.06 21.71
N SER A 499 5.30 -10.06 21.37
CA SER A 499 6.70 -10.04 21.85
C SER A 499 7.61 -9.30 20.87
N MET A 500 6.97 -8.89 19.80
CA MET A 500 7.82 -8.22 18.80
C MET A 500 8.27 -6.85 19.34
N ALA A 501 9.49 -6.54 19.04
CA ALA A 501 10.01 -5.23 19.52
C ALA A 501 9.32 -4.07 18.78
N SER A 502 9.05 -2.97 19.58
CA SER A 502 8.41 -1.78 18.97
C SER A 502 9.40 -1.02 18.08
N HIS A 503 8.83 -0.57 16.92
CA HIS A 503 9.61 0.23 15.97
C HIS A 503 8.72 1.34 15.39
N PRO A 504 9.31 2.58 15.19
CA PRO A 504 8.50 3.74 14.80
C PRO A 504 7.82 3.54 13.45
N ASP A 505 8.37 2.66 12.68
CA ASP A 505 7.79 2.57 11.30
C ASP A 505 7.05 1.23 11.15
N LEU A 506 7.09 0.42 12.26
CA LEU A 506 6.32 -0.83 12.23
C LEU A 506 5.22 -0.77 13.30
N ARG A 507 4.16 -1.32 12.82
CA ARG A 507 3.07 -1.36 13.83
C ARG A 507 3.34 -2.46 14.86
N HIS A 508 3.14 -1.99 16.14
CA HIS A 508 3.28 -2.99 17.22
C HIS A 508 1.89 -3.50 17.65
N PHE A 509 1.79 -4.87 17.57
CA PHE A 509 0.50 -5.47 17.97
C PHE A 509 0.57 -5.92 19.44
N SER A 510 0.36 -4.91 20.34
CA SER A 510 0.63 -5.14 21.77
C SER A 510 -0.41 -6.10 22.38
N LYS A 511 -1.60 -6.14 21.73
CA LYS A 511 -2.62 -7.06 22.29
C LYS A 511 -2.79 -8.28 21.39
N GLY A 512 -1.82 -8.47 20.49
CA GLY A 512 -1.98 -9.60 19.54
C GLY A 512 -2.90 -9.23 18.38
N ILE A 513 -3.07 -10.18 17.42
CA ILE A 513 -3.82 -9.82 16.19
C ILE A 513 -5.25 -10.39 16.29
N THR A 514 -5.51 -11.22 17.27
CA THR A 514 -6.85 -11.86 17.33
C THR A 514 -7.86 -10.88 17.92
N THR A 515 -7.44 -9.76 18.55
CA THR A 515 -8.38 -8.79 19.14
C THR A 515 -8.88 -7.81 18.08
N ILE A 516 -8.27 -7.88 16.93
CA ILE A 516 -8.70 -6.94 15.89
C ILE A 516 -9.90 -7.52 15.13
N LYS A 517 -11.05 -6.83 15.24
CA LYS A 517 -12.29 -7.40 14.64
C LYS A 517 -12.48 -6.88 13.21
N GLN A 518 -11.96 -5.63 13.04
CA GLN A 518 -12.08 -5.09 11.66
C GLN A 518 -10.69 -4.69 11.14
N TRP A 519 -10.31 -5.49 10.15
CA TRP A 519 -8.95 -5.25 9.62
C TRP A 519 -8.99 -4.17 8.54
N THR A 520 -8.01 -3.19 8.71
CA THR A 520 -7.80 -2.24 7.59
C THR A 520 -6.63 -2.68 6.71
N GLY A 521 -6.58 -2.20 5.39
CA GLY A 521 -5.44 -2.48 4.49
C GLY A 521 -4.09 -2.14 5.14
N LYS A 522 -4.08 -0.99 5.84
CA LYS A 522 -2.82 -0.57 6.51
C LYS A 522 -2.39 -1.59 7.58
N GLU A 523 -3.32 -2.11 8.30
CA GLU A 523 -2.99 -3.11 9.35
C GLU A 523 -2.49 -4.42 8.72
N GLN A 524 -3.07 -4.82 7.67
CA GLN A 524 -2.62 -6.08 7.02
C GLN A 524 -1.20 -5.94 6.47
N ARG A 525 -0.92 -4.80 5.86
CA ARG A 525 0.44 -4.60 5.33
C ARG A 525 1.47 -4.57 6.46
N ALA A 526 1.02 -3.96 7.55
CA ALA A 526 1.96 -3.94 8.70
C ALA A 526 2.23 -5.37 9.20
N MET A 527 1.23 -6.14 9.17
CA MET A 527 1.41 -7.56 9.57
C MET A 527 2.35 -8.30 8.61
N GLU A 528 2.19 -8.08 7.33
CA GLU A 528 3.03 -8.77 6.32
C GLU A 528 4.51 -8.48 6.55
N ARG A 529 4.83 -7.32 7.06
CA ARG A 529 6.25 -6.90 7.17
C ARG A 529 6.96 -7.71 8.24
N VAL A 530 6.19 -8.24 9.19
CA VAL A 530 6.91 -8.89 10.31
C VAL A 530 6.51 -10.38 10.37
N PHE A 531 5.73 -10.81 9.48
CA PHE A 531 5.05 -12.12 9.62
C PHE A 531 6.07 -13.26 9.55
N VAL A 532 7.06 -13.21 8.63
CA VAL A 532 8.01 -14.33 8.53
C VAL A 532 8.79 -14.47 9.85
N GLY A 533 9.09 -13.28 10.43
CA GLY A 533 9.76 -13.32 11.76
C GLY A 533 8.89 -13.98 12.83
N VAL A 534 7.60 -13.71 12.72
CA VAL A 534 6.66 -14.24 13.74
C VAL A 534 6.51 -15.75 13.58
N VAL A 535 6.62 -16.19 12.36
CA VAL A 535 6.39 -17.63 12.12
C VAL A 535 7.69 -18.40 12.37
N ALA A 536 8.79 -17.62 12.19
CA ALA A 536 10.08 -18.30 12.35
C ALA A 536 10.30 -18.71 13.82
N GLY A 537 10.50 -20.02 14.08
CA GLY A 537 10.75 -20.48 15.47
C GLY A 537 9.45 -20.93 16.14
N GLY A 538 8.25 -20.63 15.43
CA GLY A 538 6.94 -21.02 16.01
C GLY A 538 6.41 -22.30 15.38
N VAL A 539 7.06 -22.69 14.33
CA VAL A 539 6.56 -23.91 13.64
C VAL A 539 7.69 -24.94 13.60
N ASN A 540 7.32 -26.26 13.54
CA ASN A 540 8.34 -27.33 13.65
C ASN A 540 8.83 -27.77 12.26
N ASP A 541 8.11 -27.41 11.22
CA ASP A 541 8.51 -27.80 9.85
C ASP A 541 8.94 -26.56 9.05
N ASP A 542 10.27 -26.58 8.60
CA ASP A 542 10.86 -25.42 7.92
C ASP A 542 10.15 -25.13 6.58
N ARG A 543 9.53 -26.12 5.99
CA ARG A 543 8.80 -25.89 4.71
C ARG A 543 7.68 -24.86 4.90
N VAL A 544 7.13 -24.71 6.13
CA VAL A 544 6.09 -23.69 6.38
C VAL A 544 6.69 -22.29 6.24
N ILE A 545 7.90 -22.19 6.75
CA ILE A 545 8.54 -20.85 6.69
C ILE A 545 8.87 -20.51 5.23
N VAL A 546 9.36 -21.48 4.46
CA VAL A 546 9.72 -21.22 3.05
C VAL A 546 8.45 -20.88 2.26
N ALA A 547 7.31 -21.62 2.55
CA ALA A 547 6.06 -21.31 1.83
C ALA A 547 5.57 -19.90 2.17
N ALA A 548 5.60 -19.55 3.47
CA ALA A 548 5.16 -18.20 3.87
C ALA A 548 6.06 -17.12 3.27
N ARG A 549 7.33 -17.33 3.38
CA ARG A 549 8.29 -16.35 2.81
C ARG A 549 8.09 -16.18 1.30
N SER A 550 8.01 -17.33 0.59
CA SER A 550 7.85 -17.25 -0.88
C SER A 550 6.58 -16.48 -1.25
N LEU A 551 5.46 -16.71 -0.56
CA LEU A 551 4.23 -15.97 -0.90
C LEU A 551 4.38 -14.48 -0.57
N LEU A 552 5.00 -14.19 0.61
CA LEU A 552 5.21 -12.76 0.93
C LEU A 552 6.14 -12.08 -0.06
N ASP A 553 7.26 -12.82 -0.44
CA ASP A 553 8.13 -12.23 -1.51
C ASP A 553 7.33 -11.95 -2.78
N PHE A 554 6.46 -12.90 -3.10
CA PHE A 554 5.62 -12.67 -4.30
C PHE A 554 4.77 -11.40 -4.12
N ILE A 555 4.15 -11.28 -2.96
CA ILE A 555 3.24 -10.13 -2.72
C ILE A 555 4.06 -8.83 -2.78
N TYR A 556 5.29 -8.84 -2.25
CA TYR A 556 6.12 -7.63 -2.32
C TYR A 556 6.53 -7.32 -3.76
N LEU A 557 6.84 -8.33 -4.50
CA LEU A 557 7.22 -8.07 -5.90
C LEU A 557 6.02 -7.54 -6.70
N ALA A 558 4.86 -8.04 -6.37
CA ALA A 558 3.66 -7.58 -7.11
C ALA A 558 3.41 -6.09 -6.87
N GLN A 559 4.05 -5.48 -5.81
CA GLN A 559 3.78 -4.07 -5.46
C GLN A 559 4.87 -3.16 -6.04
N VAL A 560 5.84 -3.78 -6.62
CA VAL A 560 6.92 -2.93 -7.13
C VAL A 560 6.41 -2.09 -8.31
N PRO A 561 6.75 -0.75 -8.30
CA PRO A 561 6.17 0.18 -9.28
C PRO A 561 6.86 0.06 -10.66
N CYS A 562 7.92 -0.75 -10.61
CA CYS A 562 8.63 -0.96 -11.89
C CYS A 562 9.28 -2.35 -11.88
N HIS A 563 9.03 -3.05 -13.05
CA HIS A 563 9.58 -4.42 -13.13
C HIS A 563 10.58 -4.53 -14.30
N THR A 564 11.59 -5.31 -14.01
CA THR A 564 12.44 -5.80 -15.13
C THR A 564 12.11 -7.26 -15.44
N SER A 565 12.66 -7.64 -16.66
CA SER A 565 12.42 -9.07 -16.99
C SER A 565 12.97 -9.99 -15.89
N GLU A 566 13.95 -9.60 -15.14
CA GLU A 566 14.51 -10.43 -14.05
C GLU A 566 13.56 -10.46 -12.84
N THR A 567 13.08 -9.26 -12.49
CA THR A 567 12.17 -9.28 -11.31
C THR A 567 10.88 -10.05 -11.63
N VAL A 568 10.41 -10.00 -12.90
CA VAL A 568 9.23 -10.83 -13.27
C VAL A 568 9.57 -12.31 -13.14
N THR A 569 10.83 -12.70 -13.51
CA THR A 569 11.25 -14.10 -13.33
C THR A 569 11.33 -14.45 -11.83
N GLN A 570 11.83 -13.51 -11.07
CA GLN A 570 11.89 -13.75 -9.62
C GLN A 570 10.49 -13.97 -9.05
N MET A 571 9.57 -13.18 -9.53
CA MET A 571 8.17 -13.36 -9.08
C MET A 571 7.66 -14.76 -9.39
N THR A 572 7.89 -15.29 -10.56
CA THR A 572 7.44 -16.64 -10.91
C THR A 572 8.19 -17.69 -10.07
N ASP A 573 9.49 -17.42 -9.79
CA ASP A 573 10.25 -18.38 -8.96
C ASP A 573 9.66 -18.45 -7.55
N CYS A 574 9.21 -17.29 -7.03
CA CYS A 574 8.59 -17.31 -5.70
C CYS A 574 7.36 -18.24 -5.68
N LEU A 575 6.61 -18.16 -6.73
CA LEU A 575 5.41 -19.02 -6.77
C LEU A 575 5.82 -20.50 -6.89
N LYS A 576 6.87 -20.78 -7.66
CA LYS A 576 7.35 -22.17 -7.76
C LYS A 576 7.82 -22.69 -6.39
N ASP A 577 8.50 -21.79 -5.72
CA ASP A 577 8.99 -22.22 -4.39
C ASP A 577 7.80 -22.50 -3.45
N PHE A 578 6.77 -21.68 -3.52
CA PHE A 578 5.59 -21.93 -2.68
C PHE A 578 4.96 -23.28 -3.01
N HIS A 579 4.81 -23.58 -4.28
CA HIS A 579 4.11 -24.83 -4.66
C HIS A 579 4.96 -26.05 -4.33
N LYS A 580 6.27 -25.86 -4.28
CA LYS A 580 7.14 -26.99 -3.91
C LYS A 580 6.99 -27.33 -2.42
N ASN A 581 6.50 -26.30 -1.63
CA ASN A 581 6.56 -26.54 -0.17
C ASN A 581 5.15 -26.52 0.43
N LYS A 582 4.10 -26.25 -0.30
CA LYS A 582 2.78 -25.98 0.29
C LYS A 582 2.15 -27.29 0.81
N ALA A 583 2.70 -28.47 0.35
CA ALA A 583 2.10 -29.76 0.79
C ALA A 583 2.21 -29.91 2.32
N VAL A 584 3.11 -29.13 2.88
CA VAL A 584 3.30 -29.25 4.34
C VAL A 584 2.00 -28.89 5.07
N PHE A 585 1.21 -28.00 4.46
CA PHE A 585 -0.03 -27.63 5.15
C PHE A 585 -1.06 -28.77 5.06
N SER A 586 -1.11 -29.46 3.98
CA SER A 586 -2.05 -30.60 3.88
C SER A 586 -1.56 -31.80 4.69
N GLU A 587 -0.27 -32.02 4.74
CA GLU A 587 0.31 -33.17 5.46
C GLU A 587 0.07 -33.02 6.97
N ASN A 588 -0.11 -31.73 7.38
CA ASN A 588 -0.30 -31.53 8.85
C ASN A 588 -1.79 -31.31 9.16
N GLY A 589 -2.65 -31.64 8.16
CA GLY A 589 -4.12 -31.63 8.38
C GLY A 589 -4.68 -30.21 8.48
N VAL A 590 -3.87 -29.20 8.09
CA VAL A 590 -4.34 -27.80 8.19
C VAL A 590 -5.37 -27.52 7.08
N ARG A 591 -5.13 -28.29 6.04
CA ARG A 591 -6.08 -28.09 4.92
C ARG A 591 -6.04 -29.31 4.00
N GLY A 592 -7.25 -29.56 3.28
CA GLY A 592 -7.39 -30.78 2.44
C GLY A 592 -6.88 -30.53 1.00
N ASP A 593 -7.12 -29.36 0.39
CA ASP A 593 -6.61 -29.05 -0.98
C ASP A 593 -6.34 -27.54 -1.09
N PHE A 594 -5.77 -27.17 -2.25
CA PHE A 594 -5.41 -25.75 -2.42
C PHE A 594 -6.14 -25.18 -3.64
N ASN A 595 -7.33 -25.82 -3.96
CA ASN A 595 -8.10 -25.33 -5.12
C ASN A 595 -8.83 -24.03 -4.76
N ILE A 596 -8.01 -23.02 -4.52
CA ILE A 596 -8.52 -21.70 -4.15
C ILE A 596 -8.30 -20.75 -5.34
N PRO A 597 -9.40 -20.26 -5.89
CA PRO A 597 -9.29 -19.42 -7.10
C PRO A 597 -8.36 -18.22 -6.87
N LYS A 598 -8.47 -17.62 -5.69
CA LYS A 598 -7.59 -16.44 -5.46
C LYS A 598 -6.12 -16.85 -5.44
N LEU A 599 -5.82 -18.03 -4.91
CA LEU A 599 -4.42 -18.50 -4.97
C LEU A 599 -4.00 -18.79 -6.42
N HIS A 600 -4.92 -19.42 -7.24
CA HIS A 600 -4.57 -19.70 -8.65
C HIS A 600 -4.35 -18.41 -9.43
N SER A 601 -5.02 -17.38 -9.06
CA SER A 601 -4.92 -16.12 -9.83
C SER A 601 -3.48 -15.59 -9.81
N LEU A 602 -2.62 -16.03 -8.81
CA LEU A 602 -1.24 -15.52 -8.71
C LEU A 602 -0.43 -15.88 -9.97
N VAL A 603 -0.87 -16.93 -10.69
CA VAL A 603 -0.11 -17.37 -11.89
C VAL A 603 -0.29 -16.36 -13.01
N HIS A 604 -1.31 -15.41 -12.82
CA HIS A 604 -1.60 -14.49 -13.95
C HIS A 604 -0.87 -13.16 -13.75
N TYR A 605 -0.17 -12.93 -12.64
CA TYR A 605 0.40 -11.59 -12.37
C TYR A 605 1.59 -11.30 -13.28
N ALA A 606 2.43 -12.31 -13.44
CA ALA A 606 3.61 -12.04 -14.31
C ALA A 606 3.17 -11.70 -15.74
N ASP A 607 2.19 -12.46 -16.20
CA ASP A 607 1.73 -12.18 -17.57
C ASP A 607 1.04 -10.81 -17.66
N SER A 608 0.30 -10.51 -16.64
CA SER A 608 -0.38 -9.19 -16.67
C SER A 608 0.63 -8.05 -16.62
N ILE A 609 1.69 -8.21 -15.84
CA ILE A 609 2.72 -7.15 -15.74
C ILE A 609 3.45 -7.01 -17.08
N VAL A 610 3.69 -8.12 -17.70
CA VAL A 610 4.38 -8.04 -19.00
C VAL A 610 3.44 -7.40 -20.03
N ALA A 611 2.18 -7.67 -19.88
CA ALA A 611 1.24 -7.18 -20.91
C ALA A 611 0.89 -5.71 -20.65
N CYS A 612 0.74 -5.34 -19.40
CA CYS A 612 0.08 -4.03 -19.21
C CYS A 612 0.98 -3.11 -18.38
N GLY A 613 2.14 -3.63 -17.97
CA GLY A 613 3.01 -2.83 -17.08
C GLY A 613 2.81 -3.21 -15.62
N ALA A 614 3.39 -2.35 -14.70
CA ALA A 614 3.38 -2.71 -13.26
C ALA A 614 1.93 -2.75 -12.73
N ALA A 615 1.66 -3.68 -11.74
CA ALA A 615 0.28 -3.99 -11.30
C ALA A 615 -0.30 -2.84 -10.49
N ASP A 616 0.57 -1.93 -9.95
CA ASP A 616 0.01 -0.81 -9.17
C ASP A 616 -0.69 0.21 -10.07
N GLY A 617 -0.51 0.04 -11.38
CA GLY A 617 -1.13 1.00 -12.31
C GLY A 617 -2.55 0.56 -12.69
N TYR A 618 -2.97 -0.65 -12.36
CA TYR A 618 -4.34 -1.10 -12.74
C TYR A 618 -4.83 -2.08 -11.68
N ASN A 619 -4.97 -1.57 -10.37
CA ASN A 619 -5.50 -2.42 -9.29
C ASN A 619 -6.75 -1.78 -8.66
N THR A 620 -7.44 -2.44 -7.70
CA THR A 620 -8.79 -2.04 -7.22
C THR A 620 -8.66 -1.09 -6.03
N GLU A 621 -7.42 -0.74 -5.60
CA GLU A 621 -7.29 0.19 -4.46
C GLU A 621 -7.73 1.61 -4.85
N TYR A 622 -7.44 1.94 -6.05
CA TYR A 622 -7.71 3.33 -6.47
C TYR A 622 -9.22 3.58 -6.59
N PRO A 623 -9.98 2.66 -7.24
CA PRO A 623 -11.43 2.91 -7.33
C PRO A 623 -12.09 3.00 -5.95
N GLU A 624 -11.52 2.31 -4.90
CA GLU A 624 -12.12 2.44 -3.55
C GLU A 624 -12.05 3.89 -3.06
N ARG A 625 -11.00 4.60 -3.42
CA ARG A 625 -10.90 6.02 -3.00
C ARG A 625 -11.87 6.88 -3.81
N LEU A 626 -12.18 6.41 -4.99
CA LEU A 626 -13.06 7.23 -5.86
C LEU A 626 -14.51 7.14 -5.39
N HIS A 627 -14.82 5.99 -4.66
CA HIS A 627 -16.21 5.89 -4.18
C HIS A 627 -16.55 7.06 -3.26
N ILE A 628 -15.51 7.47 -2.55
CA ILE A 628 -15.78 8.58 -1.62
C ILE A 628 -16.20 9.84 -2.40
N GLU A 629 -15.47 10.15 -3.41
CA GLU A 629 -15.71 11.44 -4.12
C GLU A 629 -16.90 11.32 -5.07
N TYR A 630 -17.10 10.14 -5.69
CA TYR A 630 -18.05 10.13 -6.82
C TYR A 630 -19.35 9.48 -6.40
N ALA A 631 -19.35 8.94 -5.19
CA ALA A 631 -20.63 8.30 -4.80
C ALA A 631 -21.05 8.80 -3.42
N LYS A 632 -20.18 8.78 -2.41
CA LYS A 632 -20.62 9.02 -1.02
C LYS A 632 -20.82 10.53 -0.79
N LEU A 633 -19.90 11.37 -1.28
CA LEU A 633 -20.08 12.82 -1.05
C LEU A 633 -21.33 13.33 -1.76
N GLY A 634 -21.52 12.82 -3.00
CA GLY A 634 -22.78 13.22 -3.69
C GLY A 634 -24.02 12.79 -2.91
N TYR A 635 -23.90 11.58 -2.44
CA TYR A 635 -25.07 11.10 -1.67
C TYR A 635 -25.26 11.94 -0.40
N HIS A 636 -24.16 12.27 0.30
CA HIS A 636 -24.27 13.08 1.53
C HIS A 636 -24.85 14.48 1.23
N ALA A 637 -24.60 14.91 0.04
CA ALA A 637 -25.08 16.26 -0.31
C ALA A 637 -26.55 16.22 -0.77
N SER A 638 -27.14 15.05 -0.87
CA SER A 638 -28.49 14.95 -1.44
C SER A 638 -29.52 14.95 -0.29
N ASN A 639 -30.72 15.06 -0.69
CA ASN A 639 -31.77 14.99 0.33
C ASN A 639 -32.21 13.54 0.60
N LYS A 640 -31.47 12.58 -0.04
CA LYS A 640 -31.56 11.11 0.20
C LYS A 640 -32.87 10.57 -0.38
N ARG A 641 -33.58 11.43 -1.13
CA ARG A 641 -34.73 10.97 -1.93
C ARG A 641 -34.41 11.01 -3.43
N GLU A 642 -34.76 9.80 -4.11
CA GLU A 642 -34.35 9.78 -5.53
C GLU A 642 -32.96 10.41 -5.73
N TYR A 643 -32.00 9.89 -4.98
CA TYR A 643 -30.69 10.53 -4.72
C TYR A 643 -29.77 10.40 -5.94
N GLN A 644 -30.02 9.52 -6.89
CA GLN A 644 -29.06 9.34 -8.00
C GLN A 644 -29.02 10.60 -8.90
N LYS A 645 -30.23 11.15 -9.21
CA LYS A 645 -30.24 12.39 -10.03
C LYS A 645 -29.53 13.54 -9.31
N GLN A 646 -29.79 13.62 -8.07
CA GLN A 646 -29.12 14.69 -7.30
C GLN A 646 -27.61 14.47 -7.23
N MET A 647 -27.20 13.24 -7.10
CA MET A 647 -25.76 12.95 -7.06
C MET A 647 -25.08 13.36 -8.38
N VAL A 648 -25.79 13.02 -9.47
CA VAL A 648 -25.17 13.32 -10.78
C VAL A 648 -25.10 14.85 -10.97
N THR A 649 -26.16 15.52 -10.56
CA THR A 649 -26.14 16.98 -10.70
C THR A 649 -25.02 17.59 -9.82
N TRP A 650 -25.01 17.13 -8.65
CA TRP A 650 -23.94 17.60 -7.75
C TRP A 650 -22.55 17.34 -8.35
N LEU A 651 -22.34 16.17 -8.88
CA LEU A 651 -21.01 15.83 -9.45
C LEU A 651 -20.70 16.70 -10.66
N GLU A 652 -21.69 16.95 -11.50
CA GLU A 652 -21.44 17.80 -12.70
C GLU A 652 -21.06 19.22 -12.28
N ARG A 653 -21.64 19.69 -11.25
CA ARG A 653 -21.28 21.06 -10.80
C ARG A 653 -19.86 21.09 -10.23
N GLN A 654 -19.56 19.98 -9.44
CA GLN A 654 -18.18 19.94 -8.89
C GLN A 654 -17.14 19.88 -10.03
N GLU A 655 -17.44 19.11 -11.01
CA GLU A 655 -16.48 18.98 -12.12
C GLU A 655 -16.39 20.29 -12.93
N ALA A 656 -17.52 20.92 -13.08
CA ALA A 656 -17.50 22.20 -13.83
C ALA A 656 -16.63 23.23 -13.11
N VAL A 657 -16.79 23.26 -11.81
CA VAL A 657 -15.98 24.23 -11.05
C VAL A 657 -14.50 23.87 -11.17
N ASP A 658 -14.19 22.63 -11.09
CA ASP A 658 -12.77 22.23 -11.20
C ASP A 658 -12.20 22.55 -12.60
N ILE A 659 -12.97 22.21 -13.62
CA ILE A 659 -12.50 22.49 -15.00
C ILE A 659 -12.30 24.01 -15.16
N PHE A 660 -13.28 24.70 -14.68
CA PHE A 660 -13.19 26.16 -14.88
C PHE A 660 -12.02 26.73 -14.08
N ASP A 661 -11.86 26.23 -12.86
CA ASP A 661 -10.72 26.71 -12.04
C ASP A 661 -9.38 26.42 -12.73
N SER A 662 -9.20 25.26 -13.24
CA SER A 662 -7.96 24.94 -13.98
C SER A 662 -7.76 25.87 -15.19
N TYR A 663 -8.84 26.11 -15.83
CA TYR A 663 -8.74 27.01 -17.00
C TYR A 663 -8.32 28.42 -16.55
N VAL A 664 -9.04 28.96 -15.53
CA VAL A 664 -8.72 30.33 -15.09
C VAL A 664 -7.24 30.40 -14.69
N THR A 665 -6.79 29.38 -13.96
CA THR A 665 -5.36 29.36 -13.58
C THR A 665 -4.46 29.34 -14.83
N TRP A 666 -4.79 28.47 -15.72
CA TRP A 666 -4.01 28.40 -16.97
C TRP A 666 -4.05 29.75 -17.72
N ALA A 667 -5.19 30.39 -17.78
CA ALA A 667 -5.36 31.62 -18.60
C ALA A 667 -4.69 32.81 -17.91
N THR A 668 -4.63 32.77 -16.60
CA THR A 668 -4.09 33.94 -15.87
C THR A 668 -2.57 33.81 -15.72
N LEU A 669 -1.99 32.63 -15.82
CA LEU A 669 -0.54 32.39 -15.68
C LEU A 669 0.16 32.51 -17.03
N LEU A 670 -0.45 33.12 -18.12
CA LEU A 670 0.38 33.46 -19.30
C LEU A 670 0.32 34.97 -19.54
N PRO A 671 1.60 35.77 -19.20
CA PRO A 671 3.04 35.79 -19.55
C PRO A 671 3.92 35.87 -18.30
N THR A 672 4.35 34.69 -17.60
CA THR A 672 5.73 34.59 -17.05
C THR A 672 6.07 33.12 -16.81
N SER A 673 6.61 32.45 -17.82
CA SER A 673 7.59 31.35 -17.73
C SER A 673 7.57 30.67 -16.36
N ALA A 674 6.48 30.11 -15.90
CA ALA A 674 6.73 29.15 -14.80
C ALA A 674 5.53 28.20 -14.69
N LEU A 675 5.24 27.41 -15.63
CA LEU A 675 4.37 26.23 -15.53
C LEU A 675 5.08 25.11 -14.75
N SER A 676 6.11 25.48 -13.87
CA SER A 676 6.74 24.43 -13.05
C SER A 676 6.31 24.61 -11.58
N ASN A 677 5.28 25.46 -11.31
CA ASN A 677 4.98 25.61 -9.87
C ASN A 677 3.50 25.31 -9.61
N LEU A 678 2.81 24.62 -10.47
CA LEU A 678 1.36 24.36 -10.28
C LEU A 678 1.15 23.06 -9.51
N HIS A 679 2.28 22.44 -8.95
CA HIS A 679 2.08 21.18 -8.19
C HIS A 679 2.46 21.40 -6.72
N ARG A 680 2.69 22.71 -6.33
CA ARG A 680 3.18 22.88 -4.95
C ARG A 680 2.10 23.54 -4.10
N LEU A 681 0.86 23.84 -4.63
CA LEU A 681 -0.05 24.56 -3.71
C LEU A 681 -1.30 23.70 -3.46
N GLU A 682 -1.30 22.38 -3.96
CA GLU A 682 -2.49 21.54 -3.67
C GLU A 682 -2.08 20.38 -2.76
N ALA A 683 -0.81 20.41 -2.21
CA ALA A 683 -0.38 19.36 -1.28
C ALA A 683 -0.35 19.93 0.15
N LEU A 684 -1.20 21.03 0.42
CA LEU A 684 -1.17 21.44 1.85
C LEU A 684 -2.59 21.47 2.39
N ASP A 685 -3.52 20.60 1.85
CA ASP A 685 -4.80 20.66 2.59
C ASP A 685 -5.25 19.25 2.96
N HIS A 686 -4.28 18.33 3.28
CA HIS A 686 -4.82 17.18 4.05
C HIS A 686 -3.73 16.65 4.99
N LEU A 687 -3.40 17.44 6.00
CA LEU A 687 -2.86 16.70 7.17
C LEU A 687 -3.31 17.39 8.45
N GLU A 688 -4.55 17.32 8.82
CA GLU A 688 -4.81 17.48 10.28
C GLU A 688 -4.67 16.12 10.99
N ASP A 689 -3.46 16.00 11.65
CA ASP A 689 -3.31 15.60 13.06
C ASP A 689 -1.90 15.04 13.29
N SER A 690 -0.96 15.91 13.71
CA SER A 690 -0.03 15.49 14.79
C SER A 690 0.95 16.64 15.09
N ASP A 691 0.60 17.48 16.00
CA ASP A 691 1.50 18.31 16.84
C ASP A 691 2.97 18.12 16.45
N GLN A 692 3.46 18.60 15.27
CA GLN A 692 4.94 18.63 15.11
C GLN A 692 5.41 20.08 14.98
N GLU A 693 5.73 20.74 16.07
CA GLU A 693 6.64 21.90 16.19
C GLU A 693 7.72 21.89 15.09
N ILE A 694 7.54 22.52 13.92
CA ILE A 694 8.37 22.79 12.72
C ILE A 694 9.57 23.65 13.14
N GLU A 695 10.71 22.96 13.68
CA GLU A 695 12.01 23.68 13.66
C GLU A 695 12.85 23.22 12.45
N ASP A 696 13.29 24.14 11.56
CA ASP A 696 14.19 24.05 10.38
C ASP A 696 15.39 23.13 10.65
N PRO A 697 15.58 21.90 10.04
CA PRO A 697 16.60 20.88 10.29
C PRO A 697 17.97 21.28 9.70
N LYS A 698 19.13 20.91 10.39
CA LYS A 698 20.52 20.98 9.87
C LYS A 698 20.81 19.81 8.93
N PHE A 699 21.54 20.11 7.66
CA PHE A 699 21.93 19.07 6.68
C PHE A 699 23.42 18.72 6.85
N ILE A 700 23.70 17.43 7.27
CA ILE A 700 25.14 17.06 7.38
C ILE A 700 25.55 16.24 6.15
N ALA A 701 26.20 16.87 5.02
CA ALA A 701 26.64 16.18 3.80
C ALA A 701 27.85 15.27 4.09
N THR A 702 27.80 13.97 3.63
CA THR A 702 28.90 12.99 3.79
C THR A 702 29.92 13.14 2.65
N GLY A 703 30.85 14.29 2.59
CA GLY A 703 32.12 14.15 1.84
C GLY A 703 32.66 15.53 1.44
N SER A 704 33.87 16.01 1.88
CA SER A 704 34.88 17.03 1.51
C SER A 704 35.42 16.78 0.09
N SER A 705 34.79 17.40 -1.04
CA SER A 705 35.74 17.82 -2.10
C SER A 705 35.21 19.07 -2.81
N ALA A 706 35.75 20.26 -2.56
CA ALA A 706 36.11 21.51 -3.29
C ALA A 706 36.56 21.22 -4.72
N GLU A 707 35.60 21.30 -5.72
CA GLU A 707 35.74 21.98 -7.04
C GLU A 707 34.95 21.21 -8.10
N GLY A 708 33.73 21.71 -8.55
CA GLY A 708 33.30 21.92 -9.96
C GLY A 708 32.04 21.11 -10.27
N LYS A 709 30.81 21.73 -10.23
CA LYS A 709 29.52 21.73 -10.97
C LYS A 709 29.35 20.44 -11.77
N SER A 710 28.71 19.32 -11.03
CA SER A 710 27.74 18.38 -11.64
C SER A 710 27.83 17.02 -10.94
N SER A 711 27.34 16.86 -9.65
CA SER A 711 26.77 15.53 -9.28
C SER A 711 26.40 15.55 -7.80
N THR A 712 25.38 16.31 -7.35
CA THR A 712 25.13 16.27 -5.88
C THR A 712 23.88 15.43 -5.61
N TYR A 713 23.71 14.08 -5.90
CA TYR A 713 22.57 13.45 -5.15
C TYR A 713 22.80 11.94 -5.09
N ARG A 714 23.95 11.50 -4.56
CA ARG A 714 24.13 10.03 -4.55
C ARG A 714 24.52 9.57 -3.14
N HIS A 715 24.23 10.46 -2.04
CA HIS A 715 24.71 9.96 -0.74
C HIS A 715 23.60 10.12 0.31
N THR A 716 23.42 8.86 1.12
CA THR A 716 22.53 8.97 2.30
C THR A 716 22.88 10.23 3.11
N SER A 717 21.78 11.16 3.18
CA SER A 717 22.02 12.36 4.01
C SER A 717 21.27 12.24 5.34
N ILE A 718 21.84 12.97 6.35
CA ILE A 718 21.25 12.90 7.72
C ILE A 718 20.59 14.25 8.03
N ARG A 719 19.33 14.04 8.61
CA ARG A 719 18.64 15.25 9.08
C ARG A 719 18.44 15.17 10.59
N ILE A 720 18.99 16.21 11.30
CA ILE A 720 18.78 16.24 12.76
C ILE A 720 18.41 17.67 13.16
N ALA A 721 17.71 17.74 14.31
CA ALA A 721 17.32 19.08 14.77
C ALA A 721 18.54 20.01 14.91
N LYS A 722 18.31 21.33 14.55
CA LYS A 722 19.43 22.29 14.63
C LYS A 722 19.96 22.40 16.06
N ARG A 723 19.08 22.30 16.99
CA ARG A 723 19.51 22.31 18.40
C ARG A 723 18.95 21.08 19.12
N ALA A 724 19.87 20.58 20.08
CA ALA A 724 19.43 19.37 20.81
C ALA A 724 18.27 19.72 21.76
N PRO A 725 17.22 18.91 21.73
CA PRO A 725 16.01 19.19 22.53
C PRO A 725 16.22 18.86 24.01
N LEU A 726 17.21 17.86 24.32
CA LEU A 726 17.51 17.57 25.74
C LEU A 726 18.85 18.20 26.12
N LEU A 727 18.68 19.24 27.04
CA LEU A 727 19.88 20.07 27.29
C LEU A 727 20.47 19.74 28.67
N ASP A 728 21.82 19.67 28.71
CA ASP A 728 22.60 19.56 29.95
C ASP A 728 22.21 18.31 30.76
N ILE A 729 22.19 17.26 30.02
CA ILE A 729 21.91 15.99 30.72
C ILE A 729 23.19 15.47 31.39
N PRO A 730 23.07 15.21 32.79
CA PRO A 730 24.27 14.73 33.51
C PRO A 730 24.71 13.34 33.00
N ILE A 731 26.04 13.17 32.93
CA ILE A 731 26.62 11.95 32.31
C ILE A 731 26.18 10.72 33.11
N PRO A 732 26.02 10.79 34.45
CA PRO A 732 25.54 9.60 35.18
C PRO A 732 24.12 9.20 34.76
N VAL A 733 23.36 10.21 34.43
CA VAL A 733 22.00 9.87 33.96
C VAL A 733 22.07 9.19 32.57
N ILE A 734 22.98 9.67 31.73
CA ILE A 734 23.13 9.06 30.39
C ILE A 734 23.67 7.63 30.53
N GLN A 735 24.55 7.37 31.44
CA GLN A 735 25.15 6.03 31.61
C GLN A 735 24.11 5.04 32.15
N GLN A 736 23.25 5.57 32.97
CA GLN A 736 22.31 4.64 33.64
C GLN A 736 21.05 4.47 32.78
N HIS A 737 20.51 5.53 32.29
CA HIS A 737 19.15 5.40 31.71
C HIS A 737 19.21 5.30 30.19
N PHE A 738 20.32 5.78 29.58
CA PHE A 738 20.45 5.61 28.10
C PHE A 738 21.22 4.34 27.78
N GLY A 739 21.81 3.65 28.90
CA GLY A 739 22.52 2.36 28.71
C GLY A 739 23.88 2.58 28.02
N ALA A 740 24.57 3.70 28.45
CA ALA A 740 25.93 3.99 27.90
C ALA A 740 26.96 3.99 29.04
N PRO A 741 27.25 2.89 29.66
CA PRO A 741 28.04 2.80 30.90
C PRO A 741 29.49 3.24 30.68
N ASP A 742 29.99 3.14 29.39
CA ASP A 742 31.43 3.46 29.20
C ASP A 742 31.57 4.74 28.37
N LEU A 743 30.61 5.58 28.45
CA LEU A 743 30.58 6.79 27.58
C LEU A 743 31.80 7.67 27.85
N VAL A 744 32.17 7.86 29.13
CA VAL A 744 33.28 8.79 29.45
C VAL A 744 34.60 8.23 28.88
N SER A 745 34.76 6.94 29.14
CA SER A 745 36.01 6.32 28.63
C SER A 745 36.08 6.40 27.10
N CYS A 746 34.98 6.12 26.40
CA CYS A 746 34.98 6.13 24.92
C CYS A 746 35.19 7.55 24.39
N LEU A 747 34.63 8.54 25.04
CA LEU A 747 34.78 9.92 24.56
C LEU A 747 36.21 10.42 24.76
N ASN A 748 36.75 10.07 25.90
CA ASN A 748 38.14 10.53 26.13
C ASN A 748 39.12 9.84 25.16
N ILE A 749 38.81 8.57 24.81
CA ILE A 749 39.65 7.91 23.77
C ILE A 749 39.48 8.64 22.43
N TYR A 750 38.22 8.95 22.12
CA TYR A 750 37.98 9.70 20.87
C TYR A 750 38.73 11.04 20.88
N ILE A 751 38.71 11.72 22.01
CA ILE A 751 39.36 13.05 22.12
C ILE A 751 40.87 12.89 21.94
N LEU A 752 41.38 11.80 22.53
CA LEU A 752 42.83 11.54 22.35
C LEU A 752 43.17 11.33 20.88
N ARG A 753 42.32 10.61 20.19
CA ARG A 753 42.57 10.37 18.75
C ARG A 753 42.44 11.69 17.95
N LEU A 754 41.48 12.50 18.39
CA LEU A 754 41.31 13.80 17.71
C LEU A 754 42.56 14.67 17.89
N ARG A 755 43.13 14.65 19.10
CA ARG A 755 44.38 15.40 19.36
C ARG A 755 45.54 14.87 18.52
N ALA A 756 45.54 13.54 18.38
CA ALA A 756 46.64 12.95 17.58
C ALA A 756 46.51 13.34 16.10
N SER A 757 45.33 13.43 15.61
CA SER A 757 45.11 13.70 14.17
C SER A 757 45.19 15.21 13.90
N HIS A 758 45.01 16.05 14.97
CA HIS A 758 45.11 17.51 14.79
C HIS A 758 45.89 18.11 15.97
N PRO A 759 47.21 18.10 15.91
CA PRO A 759 48.06 18.46 17.06
C PRO A 759 47.90 19.93 17.46
N SER A 760 47.30 20.74 16.57
CA SER A 760 47.17 22.19 16.86
C SER A 760 45.81 22.49 17.50
N LEU A 761 44.94 21.45 17.67
CA LEU A 761 43.59 21.64 18.23
C LEU A 761 43.65 21.48 19.75
N ARG A 762 43.14 22.48 20.46
CA ARG A 762 43.06 22.35 21.93
C ARG A 762 41.88 21.45 22.32
N VAL A 763 42.26 20.38 23.05
CA VAL A 763 41.16 19.45 23.40
C VAL A 763 41.18 19.25 24.92
N PHE A 764 40.05 19.14 25.56
CA PHE A 764 39.94 18.91 27.01
C PHE A 764 39.19 17.61 27.27
N PRO A 765 39.69 16.80 28.29
CA PRO A 765 39.00 15.54 28.59
C PRO A 765 37.63 15.79 29.26
N ILE A 766 36.87 14.81 29.11
CA ILE A 766 35.54 14.93 29.73
C ILE A 766 35.56 14.19 31.07
N SER A 767 34.83 14.79 32.13
CA SER A 767 34.74 14.17 33.46
C SER A 767 33.34 13.57 33.69
N PRO A 768 33.25 12.64 34.60
CA PRO A 768 31.97 11.97 34.90
C PRO A 768 30.94 12.94 35.49
N VAL A 769 31.32 14.16 35.90
CA VAL A 769 30.33 15.08 36.51
C VAL A 769 29.85 16.08 35.47
N ASP A 770 30.33 15.86 34.22
CA ASP A 770 29.92 16.81 33.16
C ASP A 770 28.52 16.45 32.65
N ALA A 771 27.98 17.42 31.80
CA ALA A 771 26.67 17.17 31.18
C ALA A 771 26.75 17.37 29.67
N LEU A 772 25.75 16.62 28.96
CA LEU A 772 25.77 16.72 27.48
C LEU A 772 24.38 17.09 26.98
N ASN A 773 24.44 17.87 25.87
CA ASN A 773 23.17 18.02 25.14
C ASN A 773 22.91 16.83 24.20
N VAL A 774 21.68 16.27 24.32
CA VAL A 774 21.43 14.99 23.61
C VAL A 774 20.24 15.18 22.66
N TYR A 775 20.33 14.45 21.52
CA TYR A 775 19.22 14.48 20.57
C TYR A 775 18.31 13.27 20.77
N LYS A 776 16.99 13.49 20.44
CA LYS A 776 16.03 12.39 20.66
C LYS A 776 15.97 11.47 19.43
N ARG A 777 16.33 12.10 18.26
CA ARG A 777 16.18 11.29 17.04
C ARG A 777 16.98 11.91 15.90
N ALA A 778 17.21 11.07 14.90
CA ALA A 778 17.85 11.51 13.65
C ALA A 778 17.15 10.82 12.47
N THR A 779 17.04 11.65 11.33
CA THR A 779 16.38 11.06 10.13
C THR A 779 17.41 10.88 9.00
N LEU A 780 17.27 9.57 8.48
CA LEU A 780 18.15 9.29 7.31
C LEU A 780 17.35 9.44 6.02
N VAL A 781 17.96 10.20 5.09
CA VAL A 781 17.35 10.24 3.74
C VAL A 781 18.11 9.30 2.80
N VAL A 782 17.42 8.16 2.51
CA VAL A 782 18.09 7.10 1.72
C VAL A 782 17.69 7.24 0.24
N PRO A 783 18.77 7.19 -0.60
CA PRO A 783 18.49 7.34 -2.03
C PRO A 783 17.78 6.10 -2.60
N PRO A 784 17.11 6.16 -3.63
CA PRO A 784 16.35 5.06 -4.22
C PRO A 784 17.23 3.85 -4.54
N SER A 785 16.80 2.65 -4.04
CA SER A 785 17.60 1.39 -4.13
C SER A 785 17.21 0.59 -5.38
N ALA A 786 16.08 0.99 -6.11
CA ALA A 786 15.66 0.33 -7.36
C ALA A 786 14.90 1.33 -8.24
N LEU A 787 14.84 0.89 -9.53
CA LEU A 787 14.17 1.76 -10.52
C LEU A 787 12.70 1.97 -10.15
N GLY A 788 12.34 3.28 -9.86
CA GLY A 788 10.90 3.55 -9.66
C GLY A 788 10.56 3.67 -8.16
N ILE A 789 11.64 3.43 -7.19
CA ILE A 789 11.41 3.62 -5.73
C ILE A 789 11.96 5.00 -5.33
N PRO A 790 10.97 5.88 -4.77
CA PRO A 790 11.41 7.22 -4.38
C PRO A 790 12.35 7.19 -3.16
N PHE A 791 12.96 8.31 -2.94
CA PHE A 791 13.72 8.47 -1.67
C PHE A 791 12.82 8.15 -0.48
N TRP A 792 13.45 7.56 0.46
CA TRP A 792 12.60 7.39 1.66
C TRP A 792 13.41 7.75 2.90
N GLU A 793 12.57 8.12 3.92
CA GLU A 793 13.20 8.60 5.17
C GLU A 793 13.15 7.50 6.23
N ASP A 794 14.40 7.39 6.85
CA ASP A 794 14.48 6.41 7.95
C ASP A 794 14.80 7.15 9.25
N ARG A 795 13.77 6.91 10.20
CA ARG A 795 13.96 7.66 11.47
C ARG A 795 14.63 6.76 12.52
N ILE A 796 15.68 7.46 13.20
CA ILE A 796 16.41 6.71 14.24
C ILE A 796 16.16 7.41 15.59
N ARG A 797 15.59 6.54 16.62
CA ARG A 797 15.32 7.15 17.94
C ARG A 797 16.33 6.64 18.96
N ALA A 798 16.64 7.54 19.86
CA ALA A 798 17.50 7.16 21.00
C ALA A 798 17.07 7.95 22.23
N THR A 799 15.91 7.44 22.82
CA THR A 799 15.39 8.19 23.98
C THR A 799 15.07 7.21 25.12
N PRO A 800 15.46 7.52 26.34
CA PRO A 800 15.15 6.65 27.48
C PRO A 800 13.73 6.91 28.02
N ALA A 801 13.34 6.07 28.98
CA ALA A 801 12.03 6.32 29.61
C ALA A 801 12.10 7.56 30.52
N LYS A 802 10.87 7.96 30.82
CA LYS A 802 10.76 9.17 31.68
C LYS A 802 11.58 8.99 32.97
N VAL A 803 12.36 10.15 33.25
CA VAL A 803 13.10 10.23 34.53
C VAL A 803 12.55 11.43 35.32
N GLU A 804 11.69 11.26 36.36
CA GLU A 804 10.77 12.12 37.14
C GLU A 804 11.43 13.46 37.49
N LYS A 805 12.84 13.54 37.43
CA LYS A 805 13.42 14.83 37.87
C LYS A 805 14.36 15.39 36.81
N VAL A 806 14.78 14.62 35.94
CA VAL A 806 15.81 15.07 34.98
C VAL A 806 15.20 15.07 33.57
N LEU A 807 14.23 14.19 33.30
CA LEU A 807 13.59 14.16 31.96
C LEU A 807 12.09 13.91 32.14
N PRO A 808 11.36 14.79 32.70
CA PRO A 808 9.97 14.55 33.11
C PRO A 808 9.02 14.60 31.91
N ARG A 809 9.52 15.15 30.79
CA ARG A 809 8.60 15.36 29.63
C ARG A 809 8.71 14.20 28.65
N LEU A 810 9.51 13.15 29.11
CA LEU A 810 9.63 12.01 28.19
C LEU A 810 8.57 10.96 28.51
N GLY A 811 8.29 10.11 27.49
CA GLY A 811 7.29 9.03 27.65
C GLY A 811 7.79 7.93 28.60
N MET A 812 6.85 7.01 29.12
CA MET A 812 7.12 5.96 30.13
C MET A 812 7.94 4.81 29.52
N ARG A 813 8.04 4.79 28.22
CA ARG A 813 8.77 3.66 27.60
C ARG A 813 10.02 4.19 26.86
N PRO A 814 11.16 3.38 26.97
CA PRO A 814 12.36 3.81 26.23
C PRO A 814 12.31 3.37 24.76
N PHE A 815 12.99 4.31 23.90
CA PHE A 815 13.12 3.93 22.47
C PHE A 815 14.59 3.98 22.03
N PHE A 816 15.12 2.71 21.68
CA PHE A 816 16.48 2.67 21.09
C PHE A 816 16.47 1.80 19.82
N ASP A 817 16.73 2.61 18.66
CA ASP A 817 16.54 1.89 17.37
C ASP A 817 17.87 1.28 16.92
N THR A 818 17.74 0.18 16.10
CA THR A 818 18.94 -0.51 15.56
C THR A 818 19.23 0.00 14.14
N VAL A 819 20.56 0.07 13.92
CA VAL A 819 20.97 0.51 12.56
C VAL A 819 21.99 -0.48 11.99
N LEU A 820 22.09 -0.53 10.58
CA LEU A 820 23.17 -1.32 9.94
C LEU A 820 24.39 -0.44 9.68
N VAL A 821 25.49 -0.96 10.31
CA VAL A 821 26.73 -0.16 10.17
C VAL A 821 27.72 -0.90 9.24
N LYS A 822 28.27 -0.13 8.16
CA LYS A 822 29.28 -0.72 7.26
C LYS A 822 30.60 -0.98 8.02
N THR A 823 31.11 -2.22 7.97
CA THR A 823 32.38 -2.51 8.67
C THR A 823 33.52 -2.64 7.66
N PRO A 824 34.80 -2.14 7.97
CA PRO A 824 35.97 -2.24 7.10
C PRO A 824 36.30 -3.71 6.77
N ALA A 825 36.08 -4.21 5.47
CA ALA A 825 36.40 -5.23 4.46
C ALA A 825 36.74 -6.58 5.10
N ARG A 826 36.38 -6.80 6.57
CA ARG A 826 36.77 -8.14 7.06
C ARG A 826 35.52 -8.99 7.27
N SER A 827 34.25 -8.43 6.90
CA SER A 827 33.06 -9.29 7.07
C SER A 827 32.45 -9.61 5.70
N ARG A 828 32.20 -10.92 5.46
CA ARG A 828 31.58 -11.42 4.21
C ARG A 828 30.41 -10.52 3.79
N TYR A 829 29.64 -9.84 4.76
CA TYR A 829 28.39 -9.13 4.42
C TYR A 829 28.56 -7.63 4.64
N ARG A 830 29.91 -7.10 4.88
CA ARG A 830 30.35 -5.70 4.86
C ARG A 830 29.49 -4.83 5.78
N TYR A 831 28.45 -5.57 6.53
CA TYR A 831 27.63 -4.77 7.46
C TYR A 831 27.53 -5.50 8.80
N ARG A 832 27.21 -4.53 9.81
CA ARG A 832 26.97 -5.07 11.16
C ARG A 832 25.87 -4.26 11.85
N VAL A 833 25.13 -5.00 12.77
CA VAL A 833 23.99 -4.31 13.41
C VAL A 833 24.47 -3.63 14.70
N ALA A 834 23.92 -2.34 14.85
CA ALA A 834 24.19 -1.64 16.12
C ALA A 834 22.92 -0.95 16.60
N ARG A 835 22.84 -0.95 17.90
CA ARG A 835 21.72 -0.18 18.49
C ARG A 835 22.24 1.16 18.99
N VAL A 836 21.44 2.24 18.56
CA VAL A 836 21.91 3.58 18.92
C VAL A 836 21.32 3.95 20.30
N ARG A 837 22.28 4.34 21.18
CA ARG A 837 21.82 4.59 22.58
C ARG A 837 21.80 6.09 22.87
N VAL A 838 22.77 6.82 22.24
CA VAL A 838 22.80 8.27 22.53
C VAL A 838 23.31 9.00 21.27
N ILE A 839 22.60 10.12 20.96
CA ILE A 839 23.09 11.02 19.88
C ILE A 839 23.39 12.40 20.48
N PHE A 840 24.67 12.88 20.20
CA PHE A 840 24.97 14.21 20.79
C PHE A 840 26.08 14.87 19.97
N GLU A 841 26.16 16.16 20.22
CA GLU A 841 27.28 16.89 19.58
C GLU A 841 28.44 17.05 20.58
N LEU A 842 29.63 16.97 19.91
CA LEU A 842 30.79 17.17 20.81
C LEU A 842 30.71 18.57 21.44
N PRO A 843 30.82 18.58 22.85
CA PRO A 843 30.68 19.89 23.53
C PRO A 843 31.79 20.86 23.10
N VAL A 844 31.46 22.14 22.93
CA VAL A 844 32.38 23.17 22.39
C VAL A 844 33.55 23.38 23.37
N TYR A 845 33.20 23.16 24.67
CA TYR A 845 34.31 23.39 25.63
C TYR A 845 35.35 22.27 25.55
N VAL A 846 34.97 21.13 24.99
CA VAL A 846 35.95 20.02 24.81
C VAL A 846 36.83 20.31 23.59
N ALA A 847 36.26 20.77 22.51
CA ALA A 847 37.02 21.15 21.31
C ALA A 847 36.13 22.01 20.40
N THR A 848 36.77 23.10 19.98
CA THR A 848 35.99 23.96 19.05
C THR A 848 36.31 23.60 17.59
N LEU A 849 35.25 23.02 16.93
CA LEU A 849 35.42 22.56 15.53
C LEU A 849 34.29 23.12 14.67
N ASP A 850 34.56 23.46 13.39
CA ASP A 850 33.49 23.93 12.48
C ASP A 850 33.46 23.06 11.22
N PRO A 851 32.36 22.23 11.12
CA PRO A 851 31.23 22.11 12.05
C PRO A 851 31.55 21.18 13.22
N GLN A 852 30.69 21.44 14.33
CA GLN A 852 30.87 20.53 15.47
C GLN A 852 30.45 19.10 15.10
N PRO A 853 31.33 18.08 15.55
CA PRO A 853 31.00 16.71 15.15
C PRO A 853 29.79 16.18 15.93
N THR A 854 28.90 15.54 15.13
CA THR A 854 27.80 14.80 15.78
C THR A 854 28.21 13.34 16.03
N LEU A 855 28.06 12.94 17.33
CA LEU A 855 28.53 11.58 17.68
C LEU A 855 27.37 10.71 18.16
N ALA A 856 27.61 9.36 17.97
CA ALA A 856 26.59 8.42 18.47
C ALA A 856 27.26 7.30 19.26
N TYR A 857 26.62 7.09 20.47
CA TYR A 857 27.03 5.89 21.24
C TYR A 857 26.14 4.69 20.87
N VAL A 858 26.92 3.58 20.53
CA VAL A 858 26.10 2.47 19.99
C VAL A 858 26.44 1.19 20.77
N GLU A 859 25.47 0.42 20.77
CA GLU A 859 25.62 -0.96 21.26
C GLU A 859 25.68 -1.96 20.09
N TRP A 860 26.81 -2.86 20.12
CA TRP A 860 27.03 -3.69 18.91
C TRP A 860 26.38 -5.07 19.10
N PHE A 861 25.99 -5.57 17.86
CA PHE A 861 25.55 -6.98 17.81
C PHE A 861 26.58 -7.80 17.01
N THR A 862 26.42 -9.20 17.20
CA THR A 862 27.39 -10.10 16.53
C THR A 862 27.35 -9.89 15.02
N GLU A 863 28.47 -10.26 14.30
CA GLU A 863 28.52 -10.16 12.82
C GLU A 863 27.55 -11.17 12.18
N PHE A 864 27.15 -10.69 10.91
CA PHE A 864 26.26 -11.65 10.21
C PHE A 864 26.99 -12.95 9.90
N LYS A 865 26.28 -13.98 10.18
CA LYS A 865 26.83 -15.29 9.75
C LYS A 865 25.92 -15.92 8.69
N ALA A 866 26.66 -16.58 7.67
CA ALA A 866 25.79 -17.25 6.67
C ALA A 866 24.72 -18.11 7.36
N THR A 867 23.50 -17.74 6.92
CA THR A 867 22.44 -18.57 7.56
C THR A 867 21.82 -19.50 6.49
N HIS A 868 21.67 -20.79 6.94
CA HIS A 868 20.89 -21.70 6.06
C HIS A 868 19.45 -21.83 6.57
N HIS A 869 19.20 -20.80 7.44
CA HIS A 869 17.82 -20.88 7.96
C HIS A 869 16.80 -20.58 6.85
N PRO A 870 15.65 -21.32 6.88
CA PRO A 870 14.65 -21.20 5.80
C PRO A 870 14.05 -19.78 5.74
N SER A 871 14.12 -19.01 6.81
CA SER A 871 13.60 -17.62 6.80
C SER A 871 14.56 -16.66 6.12
N ARG A 872 15.83 -17.05 5.98
CA ARG A 872 16.91 -16.24 5.39
C ARG A 872 17.18 -15.00 6.26
N MET A 873 16.59 -15.08 7.54
CA MET A 873 16.87 -13.99 8.47
C MET A 873 18.16 -14.30 9.26
N PHE A 874 18.95 -13.20 9.66
CA PHE A 874 20.17 -13.39 10.43
C PHE A 874 19.85 -13.36 11.93
N GLU A 875 20.54 -14.26 12.57
CA GLU A 875 20.46 -14.18 14.04
C GLU A 875 21.69 -13.46 14.60
N VAL A 876 21.32 -12.34 15.41
CA VAL A 876 22.45 -11.58 15.97
C VAL A 876 22.27 -11.47 17.48
N SER A 877 23.43 -11.37 18.19
CA SER A 877 23.36 -11.24 19.66
C SER A 877 24.25 -10.07 20.10
N LYS A 878 23.89 -9.58 21.32
CA LYS A 878 24.61 -8.42 21.87
C LYS A 878 26.07 -8.79 22.20
N VAL A 879 26.95 -7.76 21.76
CA VAL A 879 28.37 -7.97 22.08
C VAL A 879 28.83 -6.81 22.97
N TRP A 880 29.63 -7.25 24.03
CA TRP A 880 30.17 -6.16 24.87
C TRP A 880 31.60 -5.80 24.42
N ARG A 881 31.68 -4.52 23.79
CA ARG A 881 33.05 -4.12 23.41
C ARG A 881 33.41 -2.81 24.13
N GLN A 882 34.43 -2.74 24.91
CA GLN A 882 34.79 -1.60 25.77
C GLN A 882 35.55 -0.53 24.97
N ASP A 883 35.89 -0.76 23.55
CA ASP A 883 36.77 0.25 22.92
C ASP A 883 36.23 0.62 21.54
N ALA A 884 34.86 0.43 21.28
CA ALA A 884 34.47 0.79 19.88
C ALA A 884 32.98 1.15 19.86
N ASN A 885 32.47 1.88 20.96
CA ASN A 885 31.00 2.10 20.98
C ASN A 885 30.68 3.55 20.60
N LEU A 886 31.81 4.37 20.36
CA LEU A 886 31.53 5.77 20.00
C LEU A 886 31.96 6.02 18.55
N HIS A 887 30.98 6.60 17.77
CA HIS A 887 31.26 6.80 16.33
C HIS A 887 30.73 8.18 15.90
N GLN A 888 31.53 8.69 14.90
CA GLN A 888 30.83 9.83 14.23
C GLN A 888 29.53 9.36 13.59
N PHE A 889 28.52 10.07 14.00
CA PHE A 889 27.19 9.60 13.57
C PHE A 889 27.13 9.45 12.04
N SER A 890 27.84 10.34 11.28
CA SER A 890 27.85 10.23 9.80
C SER A 890 28.58 8.96 9.34
N SER A 891 29.53 8.50 10.07
CA SER A 891 30.31 7.30 9.70
C SER A 891 29.51 6.01 9.99
N LEU A 892 28.61 6.07 10.94
CA LEU A 892 27.76 4.89 11.25
C LEU A 892 26.79 4.62 10.09
N LEU A 893 26.76 5.64 9.09
CA LEU A 893 25.57 5.51 8.22
C LEU A 893 25.98 5.65 6.76
N ARG A 894 27.40 5.76 6.32
CA ARG A 894 27.86 5.67 4.92
C ARG A 894 27.40 4.36 4.27
N SER A 895 26.23 3.78 4.44
CA SER A 895 25.81 2.47 3.93
C SER A 895 24.36 2.57 3.44
N GLY A 896 23.98 3.35 2.56
CA GLY A 896 22.65 3.09 1.94
C GLY A 896 22.80 2.63 0.49
N GLU A 897 23.52 1.56 0.23
CA GLU A 897 23.37 1.01 -1.15
C GLU A 897 22.68 -0.37 -1.08
N LEU A 898 21.85 -0.80 -0.02
CA LEU A 898 21.10 -2.05 -0.29
C LEU A 898 19.61 -1.72 -0.41
N PRO A 899 18.99 -1.98 -1.65
CA PRO A 899 17.53 -2.03 -1.85
C PRO A 899 16.92 -3.29 -1.29
N THR A 900 16.84 -3.41 0.12
CA THR A 900 15.75 -4.30 0.57
C THR A 900 15.93 -4.58 2.06
N LEU A 901 15.10 -3.90 3.00
CA LEU A 901 14.37 -4.18 4.26
C LEU A 901 15.32 -4.75 5.31
N LEU A 902 16.10 -3.91 6.05
CA LEU A 902 16.23 -4.49 7.42
C LEU A 902 15.83 -3.44 8.46
N LYS A 903 14.51 -3.23 8.51
CA LYS A 903 14.04 -2.37 9.63
C LYS A 903 13.39 -3.24 10.72
N MET A 904 14.23 -3.63 11.78
CA MET A 904 13.49 -4.31 12.87
C MET A 904 14.09 -3.90 14.22
N ALA A 905 13.06 -3.88 15.25
CA ALA A 905 12.47 -3.96 16.60
C ALA A 905 13.51 -4.41 17.63
N ASN A 906 13.87 -3.45 18.52
CA ASN A 906 14.47 -3.37 19.87
C ASN A 906 13.95 -4.49 20.79
N GLY A 907 14.70 -5.71 20.84
CA GLY A 907 14.53 -6.44 22.13
C GLY A 907 15.81 -7.20 22.49
N GLN A 908 16.12 -7.32 23.77
CA GLN A 908 17.01 -7.78 24.84
C GLN A 908 17.11 -9.30 24.86
N SER A 909 17.48 -9.92 23.62
CA SER A 909 18.24 -11.19 23.86
C SER A 909 17.96 -12.16 22.71
N CYS A 910 18.21 -11.69 21.44
CA CYS A 910 18.42 -12.52 20.23
C CYS A 910 17.46 -12.05 19.12
N THR A 911 18.06 -11.24 18.12
CA THR A 911 17.18 -10.71 17.04
C THR A 911 17.56 -11.36 15.71
N GLU A 912 16.67 -12.23 15.04
CA GLU A 912 16.77 -12.83 13.70
C GLU A 912 16.61 -11.76 12.61
N PHE A 913 17.73 -11.58 11.60
CA PHE A 913 17.94 -10.47 10.65
C PHE A 913 17.73 -10.98 9.22
N TYR A 914 16.81 -10.45 8.31
CA TYR A 914 16.81 -10.72 6.85
C TYR A 914 17.92 -9.92 6.15
#